data_AF-A0A813K038-F1
#
_entry.id   AF-A0A813K038-F1
#
_cell.length_a   1.000
_cell.length_b   1.000
_cell.length_c   1.000
_cell.angle_alpha   90.00
_cell.angle_beta   90.00
_cell.angle_gamma   90.00
#
_symmetry.space_group_name_H-M   'P 1'
#
loop_
_entity.id
_entity.type
_entity.pdbx_description
1 polymer ?
#
loop_
_entity_poly.entity_id
_entity_poly.type
_entity_poly.pdbx_seq_one_letter_code
_entity_poly.pdbx_strand_id
1 'polypeptide(L)'
;MAGRMAGAPLDLFLRRVVVACLVRLVGGLPTLRIAGTSTVLPIAEAWQHSTSVSSQYASFLLEGGGSSFGASRVCLPWTDPQRVDVGDMSRGFTSSEAVLLDDGYTYECTQSGNRVTQLEVGVDGLAVVVAALGAAHDCLTDPSMGGLTLAQLRWMFSDWNSSMLESPEHGGVQLSSVAPNDDHDGIKEWSDLSASCEEVPINTYGPGDQSVTQSFFGEVVLCNDCFAKKAGFPAENFPNCDQALVRTLNNYTAAADIENFVVTQRPDNCYMPSADDNKTLLWVMADTGGIAYFSFSYHSQNMVGLTVTPIADDVRRGVQETTDAIVAPSLFSITQGSYAVLRRPLYMIVDNRAWPQAKAFLEYGFTRAGQNQVRQVGFVAVNARKLSKMQQRISQQGNPNAEYVPSIPSSCWNGTELHAVHYTNQFGTAKVNYTCRPCAKGSYKKGSDAVNSCKLCDAGSFATATGQLLCQLCPPGLFSSPGATICTECPVNTAAPMPGQGLCEVCSIGLYTSQAGSTECERCPVGTYGSGHNTSCQQCPPTMTTAFQGAASHHACMCASGFYLQGIAEMGVEAPCSSCPVGMSCALGSDMANYEANSALDIPPGAENSQPHPLLLPGFYSTREQPLSVFKCSVRSSCPGGIPGSCSGELVGFACHHCPQGHYKQGGKCVDCESGAAMLQFTLLAFTSLLTLTLMHIMGNWPMARGSKQVMIAAVWLGMAITLLLTCAVYGTLDIVWVPPLSHFFHALQFLSFDMNFMNMTCMIGSTSIVQMYIFKLLFFPTACFMTCLGSMLCFAMPRCRRFAGLNWPALQNSAGFLMSTIFVSISLMSLQGFRCMQAFRWTGS
;
A
#
# COMPACT_ATOMS: atom_id res chain seq x y z
N MET A 1 83.15 0.77 -9.38
CA MET A 1 83.40 0.95 -7.94
C MET A 1 83.37 -0.42 -7.30
N ALA A 2 84.50 -0.84 -6.74
CA ALA A 2 84.66 -2.08 -6.00
C ALA A 2 84.02 -1.97 -4.60
N GLY A 3 83.42 -3.05 -4.10
CA GLY A 3 82.95 -3.08 -2.71
C GLY A 3 82.11 -4.31 -2.34
N ARG A 4 82.79 -5.34 -1.79
CA ARG A 4 82.35 -6.29 -0.73
C ARG A 4 80.96 -6.93 -0.84
N MET A 5 80.92 -8.26 -0.98
CA MET A 5 80.56 -9.21 0.10
C MET A 5 80.67 -10.65 -0.42
N ALA A 6 81.74 -11.34 -0.02
CA ALA A 6 81.86 -12.78 -0.05
C ALA A 6 81.78 -13.28 1.40
N GLY A 7 80.89 -14.22 1.70
CA GLY A 7 80.76 -14.82 3.02
C GLY A 7 79.56 -15.76 3.18
N ALA A 8 79.81 -17.06 2.91
CA ALA A 8 79.07 -18.26 3.39
C ALA A 8 77.64 -18.52 2.82
N PRO A 9 77.21 -19.80 2.61
CA PRO A 9 77.48 -20.91 3.53
C PRO A 9 77.89 -22.25 2.88
N LEU A 10 79.17 -22.61 3.02
CA LEU A 10 79.63 -24.00 3.00
C LEU A 10 79.47 -24.67 4.40
N ASP A 11 79.24 -23.87 5.44
CA ASP A 11 79.23 -24.28 6.86
C ASP A 11 77.91 -24.95 7.28
N LEU A 12 76.79 -24.63 6.61
CA LEU A 12 75.48 -25.27 6.88
C LEU A 12 75.41 -26.71 6.37
N PHE A 13 76.11 -27.02 5.27
CA PHE A 13 76.11 -28.34 4.66
C PHE A 13 76.99 -29.31 5.46
N LEU A 14 78.17 -28.86 5.89
CA LEU A 14 79.07 -29.62 6.76
C LEU A 14 78.47 -29.85 8.16
N ARG A 15 77.80 -28.87 8.77
CA ARG A 15 77.07 -29.07 10.04
C ARG A 15 75.93 -30.09 9.92
N ARG A 16 75.18 -30.09 8.82
CA ARG A 16 74.09 -31.08 8.60
C ARG A 16 74.62 -32.49 8.41
N VAL A 17 75.73 -32.67 7.70
CA VAL A 17 76.37 -33.97 7.49
C VAL A 17 77.01 -34.50 8.77
N VAL A 18 77.65 -33.63 9.56
CA VAL A 18 78.30 -34.00 10.84
C VAL A 18 77.28 -34.34 11.93
N VAL A 19 76.15 -33.62 12.02
CA VAL A 19 75.05 -33.97 12.95
C VAL A 19 74.37 -35.27 12.55
N ALA A 20 74.14 -35.51 11.25
CA ALA A 20 73.59 -36.78 10.75
C ALA A 20 74.51 -37.99 11.01
N CYS A 21 75.83 -37.79 10.95
CA CYS A 21 76.81 -38.83 11.30
C CYS A 21 76.94 -39.05 12.83
N LEU A 22 76.85 -37.99 13.64
CA LEU A 22 76.94 -38.10 15.11
C LEU A 22 75.69 -38.74 15.74
N VAL A 23 74.49 -38.48 15.19
CA VAL A 23 73.26 -39.16 15.62
C VAL A 23 73.35 -40.68 15.35
N ARG A 24 73.95 -41.08 14.23
CA ARG A 24 74.17 -42.50 13.89
C ARG A 24 75.14 -43.24 14.81
N LEU A 25 75.96 -42.55 15.61
CA LEU A 25 77.03 -43.16 16.40
C LEU A 25 76.69 -43.37 17.88
N VAL A 26 75.60 -42.80 18.42
CA VAL A 26 75.31 -42.85 19.88
C VAL A 26 73.85 -43.21 20.25
N GLY A 27 72.88 -43.17 19.32
CA GLY A 27 71.50 -43.58 19.61
C GLY A 27 70.80 -44.10 18.36
N GLY A 28 70.11 -45.23 18.48
CA GLY A 28 69.30 -45.78 17.36
C GLY A 28 68.27 -44.76 16.88
N LEU A 29 67.94 -44.81 15.58
CA LEU A 29 66.89 -43.96 15.01
C LEU A 29 65.55 -44.19 15.75
N PRO A 30 64.76 -43.15 16.04
CA PRO A 30 63.50 -43.28 16.77
C PRO A 30 62.40 -43.94 15.92
N THR A 31 61.44 -44.57 16.59
CA THR A 31 60.15 -44.98 15.99
C THR A 31 59.13 -43.90 16.28
N LEU A 32 58.39 -43.45 15.27
CA LEU A 32 57.29 -42.50 15.43
C LEU A 32 55.95 -43.23 15.40
N ARG A 33 55.14 -43.05 16.44
CA ARG A 33 53.80 -43.65 16.56
C ARG A 33 52.74 -42.60 16.29
N ILE A 34 51.88 -42.84 15.31
CA ILE A 34 50.78 -41.95 14.94
C ILE A 34 49.49 -42.78 14.92
N ALA A 35 48.45 -42.29 15.57
CA ALA A 35 47.13 -42.91 15.50
C ALA A 35 46.04 -41.86 15.42
N GLY A 36 44.95 -42.17 14.71
CA GLY A 36 43.78 -41.30 14.73
C GLY A 36 42.87 -41.48 13.54
N THR A 37 42.30 -40.39 13.04
CA THR A 37 41.31 -40.46 11.96
C THR A 37 41.91 -40.95 10.63
N SER A 38 41.17 -41.84 9.95
CA SER A 38 41.46 -42.24 8.57
C SER A 38 41.47 -41.06 7.58
N THR A 39 40.89 -39.90 7.92
CA THR A 39 40.93 -38.69 7.08
C THR A 39 42.32 -38.05 7.04
N VAL A 40 43.06 -38.03 8.16
CA VAL A 40 44.37 -37.37 8.25
C VAL A 40 45.51 -38.34 7.95
N LEU A 41 45.27 -39.64 8.13
CA LEU A 41 46.23 -40.71 7.88
C LEU A 41 46.96 -40.62 6.51
N PRO A 42 46.30 -40.31 5.38
CA PRO A 42 46.98 -40.16 4.09
C PRO A 42 48.07 -39.08 4.07
N ILE A 43 47.91 -38.01 4.86
CA ILE A 43 48.95 -36.98 5.01
C ILE A 43 50.18 -37.57 5.72
N ALA A 44 49.95 -38.32 6.81
CA ALA A 44 51.03 -38.95 7.54
C ALA A 44 51.78 -39.99 6.68
N GLU A 45 51.03 -40.79 5.91
CA GLU A 45 51.56 -41.75 4.96
C GLU A 45 52.39 -41.09 3.85
N ALA A 46 51.92 -39.96 3.29
CA ALA A 46 52.67 -39.24 2.27
C ALA A 46 53.98 -38.64 2.82
N TRP A 47 53.95 -38.13 4.05
CA TRP A 47 55.13 -37.52 4.67
C TRP A 47 56.20 -38.53 5.07
N GLN A 48 55.83 -39.73 5.56
CA GLN A 48 56.81 -40.76 5.94
C GLN A 48 57.69 -41.24 4.76
N HIS A 49 57.15 -41.26 3.53
CA HIS A 49 57.87 -41.72 2.35
C HIS A 49 58.89 -40.71 1.80
N SER A 50 58.92 -39.48 2.31
CA SER A 50 59.92 -38.48 1.94
C SER A 50 61.32 -38.92 2.37
N THR A 51 62.30 -38.80 1.47
CA THR A 51 63.72 -39.13 1.76
C THR A 51 64.30 -38.32 2.92
N SER A 52 63.82 -37.09 3.10
CA SER A 52 64.21 -36.21 4.19
C SER A 52 63.67 -36.66 5.55
N VAL A 53 62.58 -37.42 5.57
CA VAL A 53 61.93 -37.95 6.77
C VAL A 53 62.39 -39.38 7.03
N SER A 54 62.30 -40.28 6.05
CA SER A 54 62.65 -41.70 6.19
C SER A 54 64.11 -41.96 6.61
N SER A 55 65.03 -41.03 6.33
CA SER A 55 66.42 -41.11 6.79
C SER A 55 66.63 -40.77 8.27
N GLN A 56 65.62 -40.23 8.95
CA GLN A 56 65.64 -39.79 10.36
C GLN A 56 64.91 -40.73 11.33
N TYR A 57 64.22 -41.77 10.83
CA TYR A 57 63.41 -42.69 11.65
C TYR A 57 63.75 -44.16 11.35
N ALA A 58 63.65 -45.02 12.37
CA ALA A 58 63.82 -46.48 12.21
C ALA A 58 62.57 -47.12 11.61
N SER A 59 61.39 -46.68 12.04
CA SER A 59 60.09 -47.17 11.59
C SER A 59 58.98 -46.16 11.93
N PHE A 60 57.86 -46.28 11.20
CA PHE A 60 56.60 -45.58 11.50
C PHE A 60 55.55 -46.63 11.89
N LEU A 61 54.79 -46.35 12.95
CA LEU A 61 53.61 -47.11 13.31
C LEU A 61 52.40 -46.19 13.09
N LEU A 62 51.65 -46.43 12.03
CA LEU A 62 50.47 -45.67 11.67
C LEU A 62 49.22 -46.52 11.93
N GLU A 63 48.33 -46.04 12.78
CA GLU A 63 47.06 -46.71 13.11
C GLU A 63 45.86 -45.85 12.66
N GLY A 64 45.04 -46.38 11.76
CA GLY A 64 43.79 -45.76 11.33
C GLY A 64 42.63 -46.07 12.29
N GLY A 65 41.74 -45.10 12.46
CA GLY A 65 40.59 -45.12 13.35
C GLY A 65 39.75 -43.84 13.20
N GLY A 66 39.22 -43.30 14.31
CA GLY A 66 38.46 -42.04 14.34
C GLY A 66 39.20 -40.91 15.08
N SER A 67 38.68 -39.68 15.02
CA SER A 67 39.27 -38.54 15.74
C SER A 67 39.26 -38.74 17.27
N SER A 68 38.21 -39.35 17.83
CA SER A 68 38.18 -39.70 19.26
C SER A 68 39.18 -40.81 19.61
N PHE A 69 39.51 -41.68 18.64
CA PHE A 69 40.59 -42.66 18.80
C PHE A 69 41.91 -41.91 18.91
N GLY A 70 42.26 -41.04 17.97
CA GLY A 70 43.49 -40.23 18.03
C GLY A 70 43.61 -39.41 19.33
N ALA A 71 42.52 -38.74 19.73
CA ALA A 71 42.43 -37.99 20.99
C ALA A 71 42.76 -38.86 22.22
N SER A 72 42.11 -40.03 22.32
CA SER A 72 42.32 -40.97 23.43
C SER A 72 43.77 -41.46 23.46
N ARG A 73 44.32 -41.86 22.30
CA ARG A 73 45.67 -42.45 22.18
C ARG A 73 46.79 -41.50 22.56
N VAL A 74 46.70 -40.23 22.14
CA VAL A 74 47.71 -39.20 22.48
C VAL A 74 47.60 -38.74 23.93
N CYS A 75 46.40 -38.85 24.52
CA CYS A 75 46.15 -38.49 25.91
C CYS A 75 46.48 -39.62 26.91
N LEU A 76 46.84 -40.83 26.49
CA LEU A 76 47.20 -41.91 27.39
C LEU A 76 48.46 -41.57 28.25
N PRO A 77 48.57 -42.10 29.48
CA PRO A 77 49.76 -41.93 30.31
C PRO A 77 51.05 -42.37 29.58
N TRP A 78 52.19 -41.73 29.88
CA TRP A 78 53.46 -42.01 29.19
C TRP A 78 53.94 -43.47 29.28
N THR A 79 53.51 -44.18 30.32
CA THR A 79 53.81 -45.59 30.60
C THR A 79 52.92 -46.58 29.84
N ASP A 80 51.82 -46.11 29.24
CA ASP A 80 50.89 -46.98 28.52
C ASP A 80 51.53 -47.46 27.20
N PRO A 81 51.59 -48.78 26.94
CA PRO A 81 52.22 -49.30 25.72
C PRO A 81 51.47 -48.90 24.45
N GLN A 82 50.18 -48.59 24.58
CA GLN A 82 49.33 -48.23 23.46
C GLN A 82 49.28 -46.71 23.19
N ARG A 83 50.02 -45.88 23.92
CA ARG A 83 50.12 -44.46 23.59
C ARG A 83 50.74 -44.22 22.23
N VAL A 84 50.44 -43.07 21.65
CA VAL A 84 51.08 -42.56 20.43
C VAL A 84 51.77 -41.21 20.68
N ASP A 85 52.70 -40.87 19.80
CA ASP A 85 53.44 -39.61 19.86
C ASP A 85 52.63 -38.47 19.20
N VAL A 86 51.88 -38.83 18.15
CA VAL A 86 51.00 -37.92 17.41
C VAL A 86 49.60 -38.50 17.28
N GLY A 87 48.60 -37.71 17.66
CA GLY A 87 47.17 -38.00 17.48
C GLY A 87 46.63 -37.29 16.24
N ASP A 88 46.13 -38.06 15.27
CA ASP A 88 45.54 -37.55 14.04
C ASP A 88 44.05 -37.26 14.22
N MET A 89 43.60 -36.03 13.94
CA MET A 89 42.21 -35.63 14.19
C MET A 89 41.65 -34.73 13.08
N SER A 90 40.42 -35.00 12.67
CA SER A 90 39.63 -34.18 11.73
C SER A 90 38.69 -33.21 12.46
N ARG A 91 38.82 -33.09 13.78
CA ARG A 91 38.14 -32.09 14.62
C ARG A 91 39.03 -31.66 15.77
N GLY A 92 38.69 -30.58 16.45
CA GLY A 92 39.32 -30.25 17.74
C GLY A 92 38.90 -31.23 18.86
N PHE A 93 39.57 -31.15 20.00
CA PHE A 93 39.18 -31.88 21.22
C PHE A 93 37.77 -31.51 21.69
N THR A 94 37.02 -32.49 22.20
CA THR A 94 35.83 -32.20 23.02
C THR A 94 36.23 -31.84 24.45
N SER A 95 35.34 -31.18 25.19
CA SER A 95 35.56 -30.82 26.60
C SER A 95 35.81 -32.02 27.51
N SER A 96 35.31 -33.21 27.14
CA SER A 96 35.55 -34.47 27.87
C SER A 96 36.93 -35.07 27.60
N GLU A 97 37.58 -34.72 26.49
CA GLU A 97 38.87 -35.28 26.07
C GLU A 97 40.05 -34.42 26.56
N ALA A 98 40.00 -33.10 26.33
CA ALA A 98 41.02 -32.16 26.77
C ALA A 98 40.49 -30.72 26.89
N VAL A 99 41.16 -29.91 27.71
CA VAL A 99 40.83 -28.49 27.91
C VAL A 99 41.87 -27.60 27.24
N LEU A 100 41.44 -26.59 26.49
CA LEU A 100 42.33 -25.63 25.83
C LEU A 100 42.91 -24.62 26.84
N LEU A 101 44.21 -24.34 26.74
CA LEU A 101 44.94 -23.40 27.59
C LEU A 101 45.07 -22.00 26.97
N ASP A 102 45.68 -21.06 27.70
CA ASP A 102 45.67 -19.61 27.39
C ASP A 102 46.37 -19.18 26.10
N ASP A 103 47.19 -20.04 25.51
CA ASP A 103 47.90 -19.79 24.26
C ASP A 103 47.07 -20.13 23.01
N GLY A 104 45.91 -20.76 23.18
CA GLY A 104 44.98 -21.11 22.10
C GLY A 104 45.43 -22.26 21.21
N TYR A 105 46.41 -23.08 21.64
CA TYR A 105 46.79 -24.28 20.89
C TYR A 105 47.36 -25.43 21.73
N THR A 106 47.74 -25.17 22.98
CA THR A 106 48.09 -26.21 23.93
C THR A 106 46.82 -26.67 24.64
N TYR A 107 46.66 -27.98 24.72
CA TYR A 107 45.56 -28.63 25.42
C TYR A 107 46.10 -29.46 26.58
N GLU A 108 45.31 -29.55 27.65
CA GLU A 108 45.58 -30.43 28.78
C GLU A 108 44.54 -31.56 28.78
N CYS A 109 44.99 -32.80 28.59
CA CYS A 109 44.14 -33.98 28.53
C CYS A 109 43.41 -34.20 29.86
N THR A 110 42.08 -34.30 29.82
CA THR A 110 41.24 -34.30 31.02
C THR A 110 41.48 -35.53 31.91
N GLN A 111 41.88 -36.67 31.33
CA GLN A 111 42.09 -37.92 32.06
C GLN A 111 43.51 -38.07 32.64
N SER A 112 44.53 -37.58 31.94
CA SER A 112 45.94 -37.81 32.27
C SER A 112 46.69 -36.57 32.76
N GLY A 113 46.13 -35.38 32.55
CA GLY A 113 46.82 -34.10 32.76
C GLY A 113 47.98 -33.85 31.76
N ASN A 114 48.12 -34.70 30.74
CA ASN A 114 49.18 -34.56 29.75
C ASN A 114 48.94 -33.31 28.90
N ARG A 115 50.01 -32.56 28.63
CA ARG A 115 49.95 -31.41 27.73
C ARG A 115 50.25 -31.84 26.31
N VAL A 116 49.39 -31.43 25.39
CA VAL A 116 49.50 -31.76 23.98
C VAL A 116 49.40 -30.48 23.15
N THR A 117 50.11 -30.41 22.03
CA THR A 117 50.11 -29.26 21.12
C THR A 117 49.33 -29.60 19.86
N GLN A 118 48.30 -28.81 19.54
CA GLN A 118 47.53 -28.95 18.32
C GLN A 118 48.17 -28.18 17.16
N LEU A 119 48.44 -28.87 16.05
CA LEU A 119 48.91 -28.28 14.80
C LEU A 119 47.89 -28.49 13.69
N GLU A 120 47.48 -27.42 13.01
CA GLU A 120 46.63 -27.52 11.82
C GLU A 120 47.52 -27.84 10.62
N VAL A 121 47.41 -29.06 10.08
CA VAL A 121 48.28 -29.56 9.01
C VAL A 121 47.73 -29.33 7.61
N GLY A 122 46.42 -29.13 7.51
CA GLY A 122 45.68 -28.87 6.29
C GLY A 122 44.22 -28.60 6.59
N VAL A 123 43.44 -28.39 5.52
CA VAL A 123 41.99 -28.24 5.61
C VAL A 123 41.36 -29.17 4.59
N ASP A 124 40.44 -29.99 5.05
CA ASP A 124 39.53 -30.76 4.20
C ASP A 124 38.37 -29.84 3.83
N GLY A 125 38.14 -29.66 2.54
CA GLY A 125 37.17 -28.70 2.04
C GLY A 125 36.51 -29.26 0.80
N LEU A 126 35.19 -29.15 0.71
CA LEU A 126 34.43 -29.61 -0.44
C LEU A 126 33.94 -28.43 -1.27
N ALA A 127 33.88 -28.65 -2.58
CA ALA A 127 33.25 -27.75 -3.52
C ALA A 127 32.02 -28.45 -4.11
N VAL A 128 30.87 -27.81 -4.00
CA VAL A 128 29.69 -28.16 -4.79
C VAL A 128 29.79 -27.41 -6.11
N VAL A 129 29.54 -28.11 -7.21
CA VAL A 129 29.77 -27.62 -8.56
C VAL A 129 28.64 -28.03 -9.50
N VAL A 130 28.44 -27.22 -10.53
CA VAL A 130 27.54 -27.46 -11.66
C VAL A 130 28.29 -27.22 -12.97
N ALA A 131 27.77 -27.73 -14.10
CA ALA A 131 28.31 -27.38 -15.42
C ALA A 131 28.22 -25.88 -15.66
N ALA A 132 29.31 -25.25 -16.12
CA ALA A 132 29.26 -23.86 -16.56
C ALA A 132 28.39 -23.74 -17.83
N LEU A 133 27.61 -22.66 -17.93
CA LEU A 133 26.69 -22.39 -19.05
C LEU A 133 25.54 -23.42 -19.20
N GLY A 134 25.22 -24.18 -18.16
CA GLY A 134 24.02 -25.03 -18.10
C GLY A 134 22.88 -24.37 -17.30
N ALA A 135 21.68 -24.97 -17.34
CA ALA A 135 20.50 -24.49 -16.60
C ALA A 135 20.76 -24.27 -15.10
N ALA A 136 21.49 -25.19 -14.46
CA ALA A 136 21.90 -25.07 -13.06
C ALA A 136 22.82 -23.86 -12.81
N HIS A 137 23.73 -23.56 -13.75
CA HIS A 137 24.60 -22.40 -13.66
C HIS A 137 23.83 -21.09 -13.82
N ASP A 138 22.93 -21.03 -14.79
CA ASP A 138 22.11 -19.85 -15.03
C ASP A 138 21.22 -19.54 -13.82
N CYS A 139 20.62 -20.57 -13.22
CA CYS A 139 19.87 -20.44 -11.97
C CYS A 139 20.73 -19.93 -10.80
N LEU A 140 21.91 -20.51 -10.58
CA LEU A 140 22.79 -20.12 -9.45
C LEU A 140 23.45 -18.74 -9.63
N THR A 141 23.62 -18.29 -10.87
CA THR A 141 24.19 -16.97 -11.17
C THR A 141 23.13 -15.87 -11.28
N ASP A 142 21.85 -16.23 -11.28
CA ASP A 142 20.75 -15.29 -11.16
C ASP A 142 20.87 -14.49 -9.84
N PRO A 143 20.74 -13.16 -9.86
CA PRO A 143 20.82 -12.32 -8.66
C PRO A 143 19.82 -12.67 -7.55
N SER A 144 18.69 -13.31 -7.87
CA SER A 144 17.67 -13.74 -6.91
C SER A 144 18.07 -15.00 -6.13
N MET A 145 18.92 -15.85 -6.71
CA MET A 145 19.44 -17.05 -6.08
C MET A 145 20.83 -16.82 -5.51
N GLY A 146 21.81 -16.46 -6.35
CA GLY A 146 23.19 -16.14 -5.93
C GLY A 146 23.96 -17.27 -5.24
N GLY A 147 23.38 -18.45 -5.06
CA GLY A 147 23.94 -19.60 -4.37
C GLY A 147 22.87 -20.53 -3.80
N LEU A 148 23.27 -21.39 -2.87
CA LEU A 148 22.40 -22.34 -2.15
C LEU A 148 22.60 -22.23 -0.62
N THR A 149 21.74 -22.91 0.11
CA THR A 149 21.84 -23.12 1.57
C THR A 149 22.12 -24.59 1.88
N LEU A 150 22.59 -24.90 3.09
CA LEU A 150 22.69 -26.29 3.55
C LEU A 150 21.31 -26.99 3.55
N ALA A 151 20.24 -26.24 3.84
CA ALA A 151 18.86 -26.74 3.77
C ALA A 151 18.47 -27.18 2.34
N GLN A 152 18.80 -26.37 1.32
CA GLN A 152 18.57 -26.71 -0.08
C GLN A 152 19.42 -27.91 -0.54
N LEU A 153 20.69 -27.97 -0.13
CA LEU A 153 21.52 -29.14 -0.41
C LEU A 153 20.99 -30.42 0.25
N ARG A 154 20.48 -30.33 1.49
CA ARG A 154 19.84 -31.47 2.15
C ARG A 154 18.60 -31.92 1.40
N TRP A 155 17.75 -30.98 1.00
CA TRP A 155 16.57 -31.30 0.19
C TRP A 155 16.96 -31.99 -1.11
N MET A 156 18.00 -31.55 -1.83
CA MET A 156 18.48 -32.19 -3.06
C MET A 156 19.03 -33.61 -2.82
N PHE A 157 19.95 -33.76 -1.85
CA PHE A 157 20.76 -34.98 -1.66
C PHE A 157 20.16 -36.01 -0.69
N SER A 158 18.97 -35.76 -0.13
CA SER A 158 18.31 -36.69 0.80
C SER A 158 17.26 -37.57 0.12
N ASP A 159 17.20 -38.84 0.54
CA ASP A 159 16.17 -39.82 0.16
C ASP A 159 14.86 -39.65 0.96
N TRP A 160 14.83 -38.72 1.92
CA TRP A 160 13.66 -38.46 2.73
C TRP A 160 12.57 -37.70 1.97
N ASN A 161 11.32 -38.01 2.32
CA ASN A 161 10.17 -37.24 1.86
C ASN A 161 10.00 -35.94 2.65
N SER A 162 9.12 -35.06 2.17
CA SER A 162 8.86 -33.75 2.74
C SER A 162 8.56 -33.78 4.25
N SER A 163 7.74 -34.73 4.72
CA SER A 163 7.37 -34.83 6.13
C SER A 163 8.54 -35.18 7.06
N MET A 164 9.48 -36.00 6.58
CA MET A 164 10.66 -36.40 7.34
C MET A 164 11.69 -35.26 7.39
N LEU A 165 11.85 -34.52 6.28
CA LEU A 165 12.71 -33.34 6.20
C LEU A 165 12.24 -32.20 7.09
N GLU A 166 10.93 -31.97 7.19
CA GLU A 166 10.33 -30.92 8.04
C GLU A 166 10.34 -31.27 9.53
N SER A 167 10.67 -32.52 9.91
CA SER A 167 10.68 -32.95 11.30
C SER A 167 11.65 -32.11 12.15
N PRO A 168 11.16 -31.39 13.18
CA PRO A 168 12.01 -30.58 14.05
C PRO A 168 13.05 -31.40 14.83
N GLU A 169 12.76 -32.68 15.07
CA GLU A 169 13.61 -33.59 15.84
C GLU A 169 14.91 -33.95 15.11
N HIS A 170 14.97 -33.74 13.78
CA HIS A 170 16.08 -34.18 12.93
C HIS A 170 16.63 -33.04 12.08
N GLY A 171 16.58 -31.81 12.59
CA GLY A 171 17.15 -30.61 11.95
C GLY A 171 16.14 -29.69 11.28
N GLY A 172 14.93 -30.18 10.95
CA GLY A 172 13.75 -29.39 10.54
C GLY A 172 14.00 -28.39 9.41
N VAL A 173 13.95 -28.86 8.17
CA VAL A 173 13.98 -28.02 6.96
C VAL A 173 12.63 -27.31 6.79
N GLN A 174 12.63 -26.05 6.41
CA GLN A 174 11.42 -25.30 6.07
C GLN A 174 11.21 -25.34 4.55
N LEU A 175 10.42 -26.29 4.07
CA LEU A 175 10.26 -26.52 2.62
C LEU A 175 9.62 -25.33 1.90
N SER A 176 8.71 -24.61 2.55
CA SER A 176 8.13 -23.37 2.01
C SER A 176 9.15 -22.28 1.70
N SER A 177 10.36 -22.37 2.27
CA SER A 177 11.48 -21.47 2.04
C SER A 177 12.54 -22.09 1.12
N VAL A 178 12.76 -23.40 1.24
CA VAL A 178 13.77 -24.15 0.48
C VAL A 178 13.37 -24.38 -0.97
N ALA A 179 12.12 -24.78 -1.20
CA ALA A 179 11.51 -25.06 -2.49
C ALA A 179 10.14 -24.35 -2.57
N PRO A 180 10.13 -23.00 -2.63
CA PRO A 180 8.89 -22.21 -2.57
C PRO A 180 7.96 -22.41 -3.78
N ASN A 181 8.47 -22.95 -4.90
CA ASN A 181 7.71 -23.16 -6.13
C ASN A 181 7.51 -24.66 -6.45
N ASP A 182 7.70 -25.55 -5.48
CA ASP A 182 7.44 -27.00 -5.64
C ASP A 182 6.02 -27.23 -6.19
N ASP A 183 5.93 -27.82 -7.38
CA ASP A 183 4.67 -28.10 -8.07
C ASP A 183 4.03 -29.44 -7.63
N HIS A 184 4.70 -30.14 -6.71
CA HIS A 184 4.31 -31.39 -6.07
C HIS A 184 4.19 -32.59 -7.04
N ASP A 185 4.92 -32.57 -8.16
CA ASP A 185 5.00 -33.70 -9.08
C ASP A 185 5.92 -34.84 -8.56
N GLY A 186 6.73 -34.55 -7.53
CA GLY A 186 7.66 -35.48 -6.90
C GLY A 186 9.04 -35.51 -7.54
N ILE A 187 9.28 -34.69 -8.55
CA ILE A 187 10.56 -34.38 -9.19
C ILE A 187 11.14 -33.14 -8.48
N LYS A 188 12.46 -33.11 -8.28
CA LYS A 188 13.16 -31.97 -7.68
C LYS A 188 13.79 -31.21 -8.81
N GLU A 189 13.36 -29.99 -9.03
CA GLU A 189 13.75 -29.17 -10.17
C GLU A 189 14.37 -27.85 -9.73
N TRP A 190 15.13 -27.22 -10.64
CA TRP A 190 15.68 -25.90 -10.37
C TRP A 190 14.60 -24.82 -10.26
N SER A 191 13.50 -24.96 -11.01
CA SER A 191 12.26 -24.17 -10.91
C SER A 191 11.65 -24.17 -9.51
N ASP A 192 11.70 -25.31 -8.79
CA ASP A 192 11.15 -25.42 -7.43
C ASP A 192 11.81 -24.46 -6.44
N LEU A 193 13.12 -24.22 -6.62
CA LEU A 193 13.90 -23.31 -5.78
C LEU A 193 13.57 -21.85 -6.08
N SER A 194 13.38 -21.51 -7.36
CA SER A 194 13.03 -20.17 -7.81
C SER A 194 12.36 -20.21 -9.18
N ALA A 195 11.24 -19.49 -9.32
CA ALA A 195 10.52 -19.34 -10.58
C ALA A 195 11.34 -18.65 -11.70
N SER A 196 12.52 -18.09 -11.39
CA SER A 196 13.47 -17.56 -12.38
C SER A 196 14.29 -18.65 -13.07
N CYS A 197 14.31 -19.87 -12.52
CA CYS A 197 15.12 -20.98 -13.00
C CYS A 197 14.35 -21.83 -14.02
N GLU A 198 15.09 -22.57 -14.86
CA GLU A 198 14.50 -23.46 -15.86
C GLU A 198 13.89 -24.71 -15.21
N GLU A 199 12.81 -25.23 -15.80
CA GLU A 199 12.10 -26.46 -15.42
C GLU A 199 12.93 -27.69 -15.81
N VAL A 200 13.99 -27.92 -15.04
CA VAL A 200 15.01 -28.94 -15.29
C VAL A 200 15.26 -29.73 -14.00
N PRO A 201 15.04 -31.06 -14.01
CA PRO A 201 15.37 -31.96 -12.91
C PRO A 201 16.81 -31.82 -12.40
N ILE A 202 16.95 -31.89 -11.07
CA ILE A 202 18.21 -31.85 -10.33
C ILE A 202 18.72 -33.28 -10.15
N ASN A 203 19.70 -33.66 -10.97
CA ASN A 203 20.42 -34.91 -10.80
C ASN A 203 21.65 -34.71 -9.93
N THR A 204 21.88 -35.64 -9.00
CA THR A 204 22.97 -35.52 -8.04
C THR A 204 24.09 -36.52 -8.33
N TYR A 205 25.33 -36.03 -8.38
CA TYR A 205 26.51 -36.83 -8.68
C TYR A 205 27.54 -36.72 -7.56
N GLY A 206 28.28 -37.79 -7.32
CA GLY A 206 29.33 -37.72 -6.32
C GLY A 206 30.16 -38.98 -6.16
N PRO A 207 31.06 -38.97 -5.19
CA PRO A 207 31.90 -40.11 -4.88
C PRO A 207 31.10 -41.30 -4.29
N GLY A 208 31.67 -42.50 -4.43
CA GLY A 208 31.11 -43.74 -3.89
C GLY A 208 31.15 -43.86 -2.36
N ASP A 209 30.51 -44.92 -1.86
CA ASP A 209 30.30 -45.24 -0.43
C ASP A 209 31.58 -45.42 0.40
N GLN A 210 32.70 -45.78 -0.24
CA GLN A 210 34.01 -45.91 0.40
C GLN A 210 34.80 -44.60 0.48
N SER A 211 34.23 -43.49 -0.02
CA SER A 211 34.94 -42.21 -0.07
C SER A 211 34.77 -41.39 1.20
N VAL A 212 35.90 -40.89 1.71
CA VAL A 212 35.93 -39.93 2.83
C VAL A 212 35.20 -38.64 2.45
N THR A 213 35.25 -38.24 1.19
CA THR A 213 34.55 -37.06 0.64
C THR A 213 33.03 -37.23 0.76
N GLN A 214 32.51 -38.43 0.46
CA GLN A 214 31.08 -38.73 0.56
C GLN A 214 30.61 -38.72 2.02
N SER A 215 31.39 -39.37 2.89
CA SER A 215 31.10 -39.41 4.33
C SER A 215 31.07 -38.00 4.91
N PHE A 216 32.05 -37.15 4.56
CA PHE A 216 32.10 -35.77 5.04
C PHE A 216 30.92 -34.93 4.54
N PHE A 217 30.55 -35.07 3.26
CA PHE A 217 29.37 -34.37 2.73
C PHE A 217 28.08 -34.79 3.45
N GLY A 218 27.87 -36.10 3.63
CA GLY A 218 26.70 -36.64 4.33
C GLY A 218 26.62 -36.22 5.80
N GLU A 219 27.75 -36.21 6.52
CA GLU A 219 27.82 -35.76 7.93
C GLU A 219 27.38 -34.30 8.13
N VAL A 220 27.62 -33.44 7.14
CA VAL A 220 27.33 -32.00 7.21
C VAL A 220 25.96 -31.66 6.63
N VAL A 221 25.63 -32.23 5.46
CA VAL A 221 24.44 -31.86 4.70
C VAL A 221 23.21 -32.63 5.16
N LEU A 222 23.36 -33.91 5.50
CA LEU A 222 22.26 -34.73 6.01
C LEU A 222 22.20 -34.64 7.55
N CYS A 223 21.14 -35.17 8.17
CA CYS A 223 21.12 -35.30 9.62
C CYS A 223 22.25 -36.23 10.07
N ASN A 224 23.23 -35.68 10.79
CA ASN A 224 24.42 -36.41 11.23
C ASN A 224 24.10 -37.72 11.98
N ASP A 225 23.20 -37.68 12.97
CA ASP A 225 22.81 -38.88 13.74
C ASP A 225 22.01 -39.90 12.89
N CYS A 226 21.24 -39.40 11.91
CA CYS A 226 20.42 -40.20 11.00
C CYS A 226 21.27 -40.92 9.93
N PHE A 227 22.21 -40.19 9.33
CA PHE A 227 23.19 -40.70 8.36
C PHE A 227 24.19 -41.67 9.01
N ALA A 228 24.61 -41.39 10.25
CA ALA A 228 25.42 -42.30 11.07
C ALA A 228 24.65 -43.54 11.57
N LYS A 229 23.35 -43.66 11.28
CA LYS A 229 22.48 -44.78 11.66
C LYS A 229 22.51 -45.08 13.16
N LYS A 230 22.52 -44.02 13.97
CA LYS A 230 22.56 -44.11 15.43
C LYS A 230 21.24 -44.69 15.96
N ALA A 231 21.33 -45.53 16.99
CA ALA A 231 20.15 -46.15 17.58
C ALA A 231 19.14 -45.09 18.07
N GLY A 232 17.88 -45.23 17.65
CA GLY A 232 16.80 -44.31 17.98
C GLY A 232 16.53 -43.21 16.95
N PHE A 233 17.32 -43.12 15.88
CA PHE A 233 17.11 -42.17 14.77
C PHE A 233 16.69 -42.90 13.49
N PRO A 234 15.76 -42.36 12.68
CA PRO A 234 15.46 -42.88 11.35
C PRO A 234 16.70 -42.73 10.44
N ALA A 235 16.91 -43.68 9.54
CA ALA A 235 18.05 -43.64 8.63
C ALA A 235 17.79 -42.66 7.48
N GLU A 236 18.73 -41.73 7.25
CA GLU A 236 18.77 -40.82 6.09
C GLU A 236 19.91 -41.25 5.18
N ASN A 237 19.66 -41.39 3.88
CA ASN A 237 20.68 -41.77 2.89
C ASN A 237 20.58 -40.87 1.65
N PHE A 238 21.52 -41.07 0.72
CA PHE A 238 21.41 -40.51 -0.61
C PHE A 238 20.33 -41.24 -1.44
N PRO A 239 19.58 -40.54 -2.33
CA PRO A 239 18.58 -41.14 -3.20
C PRO A 239 19.13 -42.31 -4.04
N ASN A 240 18.49 -43.48 -3.95
CA ASN A 240 18.98 -44.69 -4.61
C ASN A 240 18.65 -44.67 -6.12
N CYS A 241 19.66 -44.68 -7.00
CA CYS A 241 19.46 -44.89 -8.44
C CYS A 241 19.33 -46.39 -8.78
N ASP A 242 18.77 -46.68 -9.96
CA ASP A 242 18.88 -48.02 -10.55
C ASP A 242 20.35 -48.39 -10.80
N GLN A 243 20.82 -49.46 -10.15
CA GLN A 243 22.18 -49.96 -10.28
C GLN A 243 22.53 -50.42 -11.71
N ALA A 244 21.56 -50.75 -12.55
CA ALA A 244 21.79 -51.04 -13.97
C ALA A 244 22.16 -49.78 -14.75
N LEU A 245 21.50 -48.66 -14.47
CA LEU A 245 21.79 -47.34 -15.06
C LEU A 245 23.17 -46.84 -14.62
N VAL A 246 23.47 -46.91 -13.31
CA VAL A 246 24.79 -46.50 -12.78
C VAL A 246 25.93 -47.32 -13.40
N ARG A 247 25.73 -48.63 -13.60
CA ARG A 247 26.74 -49.49 -14.26
C ARG A 247 26.91 -49.16 -15.73
N THR A 248 25.82 -48.88 -16.44
CA THR A 248 25.84 -48.47 -17.85
C THR A 248 26.59 -47.16 -18.03
N LEU A 249 26.27 -46.15 -17.22
CA LEU A 249 26.92 -44.85 -17.28
C LEU A 249 28.42 -44.91 -16.92
N ASN A 250 28.79 -45.72 -15.93
CA ASN A 250 30.20 -45.97 -15.58
C ASN A 250 31.03 -46.56 -16.73
N ASN A 251 30.41 -47.34 -17.62
CA ASN A 251 31.10 -47.94 -18.76
C ASN A 251 31.31 -46.95 -19.92
N TYR A 252 30.52 -45.88 -20.03
CA TYR A 252 30.72 -44.88 -21.07
C TYR A 252 31.96 -44.04 -20.83
N THR A 253 32.68 -43.74 -21.90
CA THR A 253 33.94 -42.97 -21.89
C THR A 253 33.91 -41.77 -22.83
N ALA A 254 33.05 -41.79 -23.85
CA ALA A 254 32.87 -40.66 -24.77
C ALA A 254 31.79 -39.70 -24.25
N ALA A 255 32.07 -38.39 -24.30
CA ALA A 255 31.15 -37.36 -23.84
C ALA A 255 29.78 -37.42 -24.54
N ALA A 256 29.77 -37.64 -25.86
CA ALA A 256 28.52 -37.75 -26.64
C ALA A 256 27.62 -38.92 -26.20
N ASP A 257 28.21 -40.06 -25.79
CA ASP A 257 27.44 -41.20 -25.30
C ASP A 257 26.83 -40.89 -23.92
N ILE A 258 27.57 -40.16 -23.08
CA ILE A 258 27.13 -39.71 -21.75
C ILE A 258 26.00 -38.68 -21.90
N GLU A 259 26.17 -37.66 -22.74
CA GLU A 259 25.13 -36.67 -23.05
C GLU A 259 23.85 -37.35 -23.58
N ASN A 260 23.99 -38.27 -24.53
CA ASN A 260 22.85 -39.02 -25.05
C ASN A 260 22.19 -39.89 -23.97
N PHE A 261 22.96 -40.48 -23.05
CA PHE A 261 22.40 -41.22 -21.92
C PHE A 261 21.62 -40.32 -20.97
N VAL A 262 22.18 -39.16 -20.59
CA VAL A 262 21.52 -38.18 -19.71
C VAL A 262 20.20 -37.70 -20.31
N VAL A 263 20.16 -37.45 -21.63
CA VAL A 263 18.94 -36.99 -22.33
C VAL A 263 17.90 -38.12 -22.49
N THR A 264 18.32 -39.36 -22.74
CA THR A 264 17.39 -40.46 -23.12
C THR A 264 16.90 -41.32 -21.96
N GLN A 265 17.71 -41.50 -20.92
CA GLN A 265 17.41 -42.38 -19.78
C GLN A 265 17.13 -41.60 -18.49
N ARG A 266 17.38 -40.29 -18.49
CA ARG A 266 17.28 -39.30 -17.41
C ARG A 266 16.70 -39.86 -16.09
N PRO A 267 17.54 -40.33 -15.17
CA PRO A 267 17.04 -40.84 -13.90
C PRO A 267 16.80 -39.67 -12.95
N ASP A 268 15.54 -39.28 -12.82
CA ASP A 268 15.15 -38.13 -12.02
C ASP A 268 15.41 -38.37 -10.52
N ASN A 269 15.87 -37.33 -9.83
CA ASN A 269 16.05 -37.28 -8.37
C ASN A 269 16.96 -38.36 -7.77
N CYS A 270 17.94 -38.85 -8.53
CA CYS A 270 18.77 -39.98 -8.09
C CYS A 270 20.22 -39.54 -7.83
N TYR A 271 20.88 -40.20 -6.86
CA TYR A 271 22.30 -40.00 -6.56
C TYR A 271 23.18 -41.03 -7.26
N MET A 272 24.02 -40.57 -8.19
CA MET A 272 24.93 -41.42 -8.96
C MET A 272 26.34 -41.43 -8.36
N PRO A 273 26.71 -42.51 -7.65
CA PRO A 273 28.07 -42.67 -7.13
C PRO A 273 29.05 -43.15 -8.21
N SER A 274 30.27 -42.60 -8.18
CA SER A 274 31.44 -43.21 -8.83
C SER A 274 32.63 -43.25 -7.90
N ALA A 275 33.47 -44.28 -8.04
CA ALA A 275 34.78 -44.33 -7.38
C ALA A 275 35.85 -43.52 -8.13
N ASP A 276 35.56 -43.09 -9.36
CA ASP A 276 36.47 -42.31 -10.21
C ASP A 276 35.93 -40.87 -10.36
N ASP A 277 36.59 -39.91 -9.72
CA ASP A 277 36.20 -38.50 -9.76
C ASP A 277 36.18 -37.93 -11.19
N ASN A 278 37.00 -38.45 -12.10
CA ASN A 278 36.97 -38.02 -13.51
C ASN A 278 35.66 -38.41 -14.20
N LYS A 279 35.03 -39.52 -13.79
CA LYS A 279 33.72 -39.92 -14.32
C LYS A 279 32.63 -38.98 -13.84
N THR A 280 32.60 -38.72 -12.53
CA THR A 280 31.68 -37.75 -11.92
C THR A 280 31.81 -36.37 -12.59
N LEU A 281 33.05 -35.95 -12.91
CA LEU A 281 33.32 -34.71 -13.65
C LEU A 281 32.69 -34.72 -15.05
N LEU A 282 32.86 -35.81 -15.81
CA LEU A 282 32.28 -35.93 -17.16
C LEU A 282 30.75 -35.96 -17.12
N TRP A 283 30.15 -36.58 -16.10
CA TRP A 283 28.70 -36.68 -15.96
C TRP A 283 28.07 -35.33 -15.63
N VAL A 284 28.61 -34.61 -14.65
CA VAL A 284 28.08 -33.27 -14.30
C VAL A 284 28.26 -32.29 -15.46
N MET A 285 29.33 -32.40 -16.25
CA MET A 285 29.51 -31.56 -17.45
C MET A 285 28.51 -31.87 -18.57
N ALA A 286 28.05 -33.12 -18.66
CA ALA A 286 27.08 -33.56 -19.67
C ALA A 286 25.63 -33.28 -19.27
N ASP A 287 25.35 -33.01 -17.99
CA ASP A 287 24.01 -32.70 -17.48
C ASP A 287 23.87 -31.22 -17.13
N THR A 288 23.07 -30.51 -17.93
CA THR A 288 22.79 -29.07 -17.74
C THR A 288 22.10 -28.74 -16.41
N GLY A 289 21.34 -29.67 -15.83
CA GLY A 289 20.70 -29.55 -14.51
C GLY A 289 21.45 -30.26 -13.40
N GLY A 290 22.58 -30.90 -13.72
CA GLY A 290 23.34 -31.72 -12.79
C GLY A 290 24.09 -30.91 -11.73
N ILE A 291 24.12 -31.46 -10.51
CA ILE A 291 24.91 -30.95 -9.40
C ILE A 291 25.83 -32.04 -8.85
N ALA A 292 27.09 -31.70 -8.61
CA ALA A 292 28.08 -32.62 -8.07
C ALA A 292 28.85 -31.98 -6.91
N TYR A 293 29.54 -32.80 -6.12
CA TYR A 293 30.50 -32.31 -5.15
C TYR A 293 31.82 -33.07 -5.22
N PHE A 294 32.91 -32.34 -4.97
CA PHE A 294 34.28 -32.86 -5.03
C PHE A 294 35.10 -32.35 -3.85
N SER A 295 36.22 -33.00 -3.57
CA SER A 295 37.30 -32.34 -2.83
C SER A 295 37.70 -31.06 -3.55
N PHE A 296 37.84 -29.97 -2.80
CA PHE A 296 38.26 -28.68 -3.32
C PHE A 296 39.63 -28.75 -4.01
N SER A 297 40.56 -29.59 -3.53
CA SER A 297 41.87 -29.70 -4.17
C SER A 297 41.77 -30.34 -5.56
N TYR A 298 40.88 -31.32 -5.74
CA TYR A 298 40.61 -31.93 -7.04
C TYR A 298 39.92 -30.93 -7.97
N HIS A 299 38.88 -30.24 -7.48
CA HIS A 299 38.21 -29.19 -8.25
C HIS A 299 39.18 -28.09 -8.69
N SER A 300 40.04 -27.59 -7.79
CA SER A 300 40.98 -26.50 -8.08
C SER A 300 41.99 -26.82 -9.20
N GLN A 301 42.16 -28.10 -9.53
CA GLN A 301 43.01 -28.57 -10.61
C GLN A 301 42.23 -28.79 -11.93
N ASN A 302 40.91 -28.94 -11.85
CA ASN A 302 40.02 -29.30 -12.95
C ASN A 302 38.85 -28.30 -13.10
N MET A 303 39.16 -27.00 -13.05
CA MET A 303 38.16 -25.92 -13.01
C MET A 303 37.51 -25.59 -14.38
N VAL A 304 38.06 -26.06 -15.49
CA VAL A 304 37.59 -25.65 -16.82
C VAL A 304 36.22 -26.25 -17.10
N GLY A 305 35.19 -25.42 -17.29
CA GLY A 305 33.83 -25.85 -17.61
C GLY A 305 32.94 -26.14 -16.41
N LEU A 306 33.39 -25.85 -15.18
CA LEU A 306 32.57 -25.96 -13.96
C LEU A 306 32.35 -24.60 -13.30
N THR A 307 31.20 -24.44 -12.67
CA THR A 307 30.90 -23.33 -11.76
C THR A 307 30.79 -23.85 -10.35
N VAL A 308 31.44 -23.15 -9.43
CA VAL A 308 31.38 -23.46 -8.01
C VAL A 308 30.17 -22.77 -7.40
N THR A 309 29.39 -23.52 -6.64
CA THR A 309 28.18 -23.00 -5.96
C THR A 309 28.55 -22.32 -4.64
N PRO A 310 28.23 -21.03 -4.47
CA PRO A 310 28.28 -20.36 -3.16
C PRO A 310 27.25 -20.96 -2.20
N ILE A 311 27.62 -21.20 -0.94
CA ILE A 311 26.74 -21.86 0.04
C ILE A 311 26.68 -21.05 1.34
N ALA A 312 25.47 -20.88 1.88
CA ALA A 312 25.19 -20.31 3.21
C ALA A 312 24.95 -21.40 4.27
N ASP A 313 25.30 -21.11 5.53
CA ASP A 313 25.25 -22.04 6.69
C ASP A 313 23.85 -22.20 7.30
N ASP A 314 22.80 -21.94 6.51
CA ASP A 314 21.42 -22.08 6.94
C ASP A 314 20.94 -23.51 6.70
N VAL A 315 20.68 -24.23 7.79
CA VAL A 315 20.22 -25.62 7.78
C VAL A 315 18.69 -25.73 7.71
N ARG A 316 17.95 -24.61 7.72
CA ARG A 316 16.48 -24.60 7.73
C ARG A 316 15.85 -23.91 6.52
N ARG A 317 16.35 -22.75 6.09
CA ARG A 317 15.70 -21.91 5.07
C ARG A 317 16.44 -21.94 3.74
N GLY A 318 15.74 -21.58 2.68
CA GLY A 318 16.34 -21.38 1.36
C GLY A 318 17.05 -20.03 1.23
N VAL A 319 17.73 -19.85 0.10
CA VAL A 319 18.62 -18.70 -0.13
C VAL A 319 17.90 -17.34 -0.15
N GLN A 320 16.61 -17.32 -0.49
CA GLN A 320 15.82 -16.08 -0.56
C GLN A 320 15.46 -15.52 0.82
N GLU A 321 15.45 -16.34 1.87
CA GLU A 321 15.06 -15.94 3.24
C GLU A 321 16.19 -16.08 4.27
N THR A 322 17.36 -16.58 3.87
CA THR A 322 18.49 -16.72 4.79
C THR A 322 19.13 -15.37 5.10
N THR A 323 19.58 -15.21 6.35
CA THR A 323 20.42 -14.07 6.77
C THR A 323 21.91 -14.41 6.77
N ASP A 324 22.25 -15.68 6.54
CA ASP A 324 23.63 -16.15 6.59
C ASP A 324 24.39 -15.76 5.31
N ALA A 325 25.68 -15.51 5.47
CA ALA A 325 26.52 -15.11 4.35
C ALA A 325 26.67 -16.26 3.36
N ILE A 326 26.30 -16.02 2.10
CA ILE A 326 26.52 -16.96 1.01
C ILE A 326 27.98 -16.83 0.55
N VAL A 327 28.78 -17.86 0.77
CA VAL A 327 30.22 -17.81 0.53
C VAL A 327 30.63 -18.90 -0.47
N ALA A 328 31.41 -18.53 -1.48
CA ALA A 328 32.01 -19.50 -2.40
C ALA A 328 33.29 -20.13 -1.80
N PRO A 329 33.51 -21.45 -2.00
CA PRO A 329 34.78 -22.06 -1.69
C PRO A 329 35.88 -21.54 -2.61
N SER A 330 36.98 -21.12 -2.00
CA SER A 330 38.21 -20.70 -2.65
C SER A 330 39.38 -21.09 -1.75
N LEU A 331 40.59 -21.10 -2.30
CA LEU A 331 41.79 -21.37 -1.51
C LEU A 331 41.88 -20.42 -0.29
N PHE A 332 41.45 -19.17 -0.47
CA PHE A 332 41.47 -18.18 0.59
C PHE A 332 40.33 -18.40 1.60
N SER A 333 39.08 -18.50 1.14
CA SER A 333 37.91 -18.67 2.03
C SER A 333 37.97 -19.96 2.84
N ILE A 334 38.46 -21.06 2.26
CA ILE A 334 38.67 -22.34 2.95
C ILE A 334 39.84 -22.24 3.94
N THR A 335 40.99 -21.67 3.57
CA THR A 335 42.13 -21.63 4.51
C THR A 335 41.93 -20.63 5.64
N GLN A 336 41.25 -19.51 5.39
CA GLN A 336 40.89 -18.52 6.41
C GLN A 336 39.74 -18.99 7.29
N GLY A 337 38.80 -19.76 6.74
CA GLY A 337 37.62 -20.27 7.43
C GLY A 337 36.36 -19.42 7.27
N SER A 338 36.29 -18.51 6.28
CA SER A 338 35.05 -17.80 5.95
C SER A 338 34.05 -18.70 5.23
N TYR A 339 34.52 -19.72 4.50
CA TYR A 339 33.67 -20.80 4.00
C TYR A 339 33.62 -21.89 5.08
N ALA A 340 32.67 -21.77 6.01
CA ALA A 340 32.57 -22.63 7.19
C ALA A 340 31.79 -23.93 6.93
N VAL A 341 30.82 -23.89 6.02
CA VAL A 341 29.83 -24.95 5.76
C VAL A 341 30.46 -26.31 5.43
N LEU A 342 31.18 -26.42 4.32
CA LEU A 342 31.81 -27.67 3.88
C LEU A 342 33.33 -27.61 4.09
N ARG A 343 33.73 -27.27 5.33
CA ARG A 343 35.12 -27.10 5.73
C ARG A 343 35.41 -27.79 7.05
N ARG A 344 36.46 -28.60 7.07
CA ARG A 344 36.95 -29.30 8.25
C ARG A 344 38.46 -29.15 8.41
N PRO A 345 38.95 -28.46 9.44
CA PRO A 345 40.39 -28.36 9.69
C PRO A 345 40.96 -29.72 10.11
N LEU A 346 42.14 -30.04 9.59
CA LEU A 346 42.86 -31.28 9.87
C LEU A 346 43.99 -31.00 10.85
N TYR A 347 44.05 -31.78 11.92
CA TYR A 347 44.98 -31.59 13.01
C TYR A 347 45.88 -32.81 13.20
N MET A 348 47.15 -32.52 13.50
CA MET A 348 48.07 -33.47 14.13
C MET A 348 48.41 -32.92 15.51
N ILE A 349 48.18 -33.71 16.53
CA ILE A 349 48.34 -33.30 17.93
C ILE A 349 49.51 -34.04 18.53
N VAL A 350 50.47 -33.31 19.08
CA VAL A 350 51.72 -33.88 19.57
C VAL A 350 51.70 -33.91 21.08
N ASP A 351 52.01 -35.04 21.71
CA ASP A 351 52.33 -35.04 23.15
C ASP A 351 53.58 -34.17 23.38
N ASN A 352 53.50 -33.19 24.28
CA ASN A 352 54.61 -32.26 24.51
C ASN A 352 55.89 -32.96 24.99
N ARG A 353 55.81 -34.19 25.51
CA ARG A 353 56.99 -35.00 25.87
C ARG A 353 57.59 -35.75 24.67
N ALA A 354 56.85 -35.87 23.57
CA ALA A 354 57.24 -36.59 22.35
C ALA A 354 57.83 -35.68 21.24
N TRP A 355 58.04 -34.39 21.52
CA TRP A 355 58.67 -33.47 20.57
C TRP A 355 60.05 -33.91 20.05
N PRO A 356 60.95 -34.50 20.86
CA PRO A 356 62.22 -35.01 20.33
C PRO A 356 62.06 -36.03 19.20
N GLN A 357 60.97 -36.82 19.22
CA GLN A 357 60.62 -37.80 18.21
C GLN A 357 59.82 -37.18 17.06
N ALA A 358 58.81 -36.35 17.35
CA ALA A 358 57.87 -35.86 16.34
C ALA A 358 58.37 -34.64 15.54
N LYS A 359 59.36 -33.89 16.06
CA LYS A 359 59.76 -32.58 15.50
C LYS A 359 60.20 -32.65 14.03
N ALA A 360 61.09 -33.58 13.67
CA ALA A 360 61.63 -33.65 12.30
C ALA A 360 60.55 -33.96 11.25
N PHE A 361 59.63 -34.87 11.58
CA PHE A 361 58.46 -35.20 10.77
C PHE A 361 57.56 -33.99 10.53
N LEU A 362 57.24 -33.24 11.58
CA LEU A 362 56.38 -32.06 11.49
C LEU A 362 57.08 -30.89 10.78
N GLU A 363 58.37 -30.65 11.05
CA GLU A 363 59.15 -29.63 10.34
C GLU A 363 59.12 -29.86 8.83
N TYR A 364 59.24 -31.12 8.37
CA TYR A 364 59.08 -31.47 6.97
C TYR A 364 57.67 -31.18 6.45
N GLY A 365 56.63 -31.57 7.19
CA GLY A 365 55.24 -31.37 6.81
C GLY A 365 54.86 -29.91 6.57
N PHE A 366 55.50 -28.98 7.29
CA PHE A 366 55.34 -27.53 7.11
C PHE A 366 56.41 -26.89 6.22
N THR A 367 57.12 -27.67 5.40
CA THR A 367 57.88 -27.16 4.25
C THR A 367 56.98 -27.02 3.01
N ARG A 368 57.50 -26.34 1.97
CA ARG A 368 56.82 -26.29 0.66
C ARG A 368 56.59 -27.69 0.07
N ALA A 369 57.51 -28.63 0.27
CA ALA A 369 57.39 -30.00 -0.22
C ALA A 369 56.32 -30.79 0.55
N GLY A 370 56.33 -30.72 1.89
CA GLY A 370 55.30 -31.36 2.73
C GLY A 370 53.89 -30.84 2.44
N GLN A 371 53.73 -29.51 2.31
CA GLN A 371 52.45 -28.89 1.94
C GLN A 371 52.04 -29.15 0.48
N ASN A 372 52.98 -29.44 -0.43
CA ASN A 372 52.63 -29.96 -1.76
C ASN A 372 52.02 -31.36 -1.66
N GLN A 373 52.54 -32.23 -0.79
CA GLN A 373 51.98 -33.56 -0.58
C GLN A 373 50.57 -33.50 0.03
N VAL A 374 50.30 -32.56 0.95
CA VAL A 374 48.94 -32.30 1.46
C VAL A 374 47.95 -32.05 0.31
N ARG A 375 48.37 -31.31 -0.72
CA ARG A 375 47.56 -31.08 -1.92
C ARG A 375 47.42 -32.31 -2.82
N GLN A 376 48.45 -33.12 -2.91
CA GLN A 376 48.44 -34.35 -3.71
C GLN A 376 47.52 -35.42 -3.12
N VAL A 377 47.38 -35.47 -1.79
CA VAL A 377 46.49 -36.43 -1.12
C VAL A 377 45.04 -35.95 -1.01
N GLY A 378 44.69 -34.81 -1.63
CA GLY A 378 43.29 -34.38 -1.72
C GLY A 378 42.86 -33.27 -0.75
N PHE A 379 43.78 -32.59 -0.06
CA PHE A 379 43.47 -31.55 0.92
C PHE A 379 44.03 -30.17 0.56
N VAL A 380 43.53 -29.14 1.25
CA VAL A 380 43.98 -27.77 1.07
C VAL A 380 45.14 -27.48 2.03
N ALA A 381 46.30 -27.13 1.48
CA ALA A 381 47.46 -26.71 2.24
C ALA A 381 47.18 -25.45 3.07
N VAL A 382 47.83 -25.32 4.23
CA VAL A 382 47.67 -24.14 5.08
C VAL A 382 48.27 -22.89 4.42
N ASN A 383 47.66 -21.72 4.64
CA ASN A 383 48.16 -20.46 4.09
C ASN A 383 49.45 -19.99 4.81
N ALA A 384 50.16 -19.02 4.23
CA ALA A 384 51.45 -18.52 4.76
C ALA A 384 51.38 -18.02 6.22
N ARG A 385 50.23 -17.44 6.62
CA ARG A 385 50.00 -16.98 7.99
C ARG A 385 49.87 -18.14 8.97
N LYS A 386 49.14 -19.20 8.61
CA LYS A 386 49.05 -20.43 9.42
C LYS A 386 50.37 -21.19 9.42
N LEU A 387 51.05 -21.26 8.27
CA LEU A 387 52.36 -21.90 8.13
C LEU A 387 53.39 -21.34 9.12
N SER A 388 53.55 -20.01 9.16
CA SER A 388 54.47 -19.34 10.09
C SER A 388 54.10 -19.58 11.56
N LYS A 389 52.80 -19.58 11.89
CA LYS A 389 52.33 -19.93 13.24
C LYS A 389 52.64 -21.39 13.60
N MET A 390 52.42 -22.34 12.69
CA MET A 390 52.72 -23.76 12.96
C MET A 390 54.22 -23.99 13.09
N GLN A 391 55.03 -23.39 12.23
CA GLN A 391 56.50 -23.41 12.33
C GLN A 391 56.98 -22.81 13.66
N GLN A 392 56.34 -21.74 14.15
CA GLN A 392 56.61 -21.19 15.46
C GLN A 392 56.28 -22.19 16.58
N ARG A 393 55.09 -22.80 16.56
CA ARG A 393 54.68 -23.82 17.55
C ARG A 393 55.65 -25.01 17.58
N ILE A 394 56.12 -25.45 16.42
CA ILE A 394 57.10 -26.53 16.29
C ILE A 394 58.48 -26.10 16.83
N SER A 395 58.91 -24.87 16.52
CA SER A 395 60.19 -24.34 17.03
C SER A 395 60.21 -24.24 18.56
N GLN A 396 59.07 -23.94 19.16
CA GLN A 396 58.88 -23.83 20.61
C GLN A 396 58.70 -25.20 21.29
N GLN A 397 58.48 -26.27 20.51
CA GLN A 397 58.12 -27.59 21.03
C GLN A 397 56.88 -27.50 21.95
N GLY A 398 55.84 -26.82 21.45
CA GLY A 398 54.65 -26.50 22.23
C GLY A 398 54.90 -25.40 23.25
N ASN A 399 53.96 -25.21 24.18
CA ASN A 399 54.12 -24.28 25.30
C ASN A 399 53.97 -25.03 26.64
N PRO A 400 55.08 -25.40 27.30
CA PRO A 400 55.01 -26.07 28.59
C PRO A 400 54.51 -25.15 29.71
N ASN A 401 54.48 -23.82 29.49
CA ASN A 401 54.12 -22.82 30.51
C ASN A 401 52.72 -22.22 30.30
N ALA A 402 51.91 -22.78 29.40
CA ALA A 402 50.53 -22.31 29.20
C ALA A 402 49.72 -22.41 30.50
N GLU A 403 48.99 -21.36 30.84
CA GLU A 403 48.18 -21.24 32.06
C GLU A 403 46.71 -21.59 31.75
N TYR A 404 45.97 -22.02 32.78
CA TYR A 404 44.53 -22.25 32.68
C TYR A 404 43.78 -20.91 32.63
N VAL A 405 42.95 -20.69 31.60
CA VAL A 405 42.04 -19.53 31.54
C VAL A 405 40.68 -19.97 32.05
N PRO A 406 40.11 -19.32 33.09
CA PRO A 406 38.73 -19.56 33.48
C PRO A 406 37.80 -19.31 32.29
N SER A 407 36.90 -20.25 32.05
CA SER A 407 35.92 -20.14 30.97
C SER A 407 35.01 -18.92 31.16
N ILE A 408 34.60 -18.32 30.03
CA ILE A 408 33.52 -17.35 29.98
C ILE A 408 32.28 -18.02 30.61
N PRO A 409 31.59 -17.39 31.59
CA PRO A 409 30.33 -17.91 32.08
C PRO A 409 29.38 -18.15 30.91
N SER A 410 28.82 -19.35 30.83
CA SER A 410 27.90 -19.72 29.75
C SER A 410 26.68 -18.80 29.70
N SER A 411 26.30 -18.16 30.81
CA SER A 411 25.34 -17.04 30.85
C SER A 411 25.44 -16.22 32.13
N CYS A 412 25.18 -14.90 32.04
CA CYS A 412 24.93 -14.03 33.19
C CYS A 412 23.46 -14.12 33.67
N TRP A 413 23.24 -13.99 34.98
CA TRP A 413 21.92 -14.18 35.62
C TRP A 413 20.91 -13.10 35.18
N ASN A 414 19.62 -13.32 35.45
CA ASN A 414 18.54 -12.36 35.17
C ASN A 414 18.87 -10.94 35.68
N GLY A 415 18.64 -9.95 34.83
CA GLY A 415 19.00 -8.55 35.12
C GLY A 415 20.50 -8.23 35.07
N THR A 416 21.37 -9.11 34.56
CA THR A 416 22.83 -8.84 34.43
C THR A 416 23.42 -9.13 33.05
N GLU A 417 24.38 -8.31 32.63
CA GLU A 417 25.17 -8.46 31.40
C GLU A 417 26.65 -8.73 31.69
N LEU A 418 27.31 -9.34 30.72
CA LEU A 418 28.72 -9.70 30.79
C LEU A 418 29.58 -8.45 30.57
N HIS A 419 30.42 -8.14 31.54
CA HIS A 419 31.33 -7.01 31.51
C HIS A 419 32.78 -7.48 31.50
N ALA A 420 33.53 -7.04 30.49
CA ALA A 420 34.95 -7.26 30.36
C ALA A 420 35.74 -6.35 31.31
N VAL A 421 36.48 -6.93 32.23
CA VAL A 421 37.40 -6.28 33.17
C VAL A 421 38.82 -6.51 32.69
N HIS A 422 39.47 -5.45 32.21
CA HIS A 422 40.87 -5.52 31.82
C HIS A 422 41.77 -5.57 33.06
N TYR A 423 42.70 -6.52 33.09
CA TYR A 423 43.71 -6.62 34.14
C TYR A 423 45.08 -6.93 33.52
N THR A 424 46.14 -6.48 34.17
CA THR A 424 47.50 -6.82 33.76
C THR A 424 47.95 -8.03 34.55
N ASN A 425 48.36 -9.10 33.87
CA ASN A 425 48.94 -10.25 34.56
C ASN A 425 50.37 -9.95 35.05
N GLN A 426 50.93 -10.89 35.81
CA GLN A 426 52.29 -10.81 36.38
C GLN A 426 53.41 -10.60 35.34
N PHE A 427 53.14 -10.78 34.05
CA PHE A 427 54.10 -10.60 32.95
C PHE A 427 53.91 -9.28 32.18
N GLY A 428 53.07 -8.37 32.67
CA GLY A 428 52.83 -7.08 32.01
C GLY A 428 51.92 -7.15 30.78
N THR A 429 51.32 -8.31 30.50
CA THR A 429 50.37 -8.47 29.38
C THR A 429 48.95 -8.12 29.81
N ALA A 430 48.27 -7.34 28.97
CA ALA A 430 46.87 -7.01 29.16
C ALA A 430 46.00 -8.25 28.91
N LYS A 431 45.22 -8.63 29.91
CA LYS A 431 44.25 -9.73 29.90
C LYS A 431 42.86 -9.19 30.20
N VAL A 432 41.84 -10.02 29.99
CA VAL A 432 40.43 -9.69 30.24
C VAL A 432 39.82 -10.76 31.13
N ASN A 433 39.18 -10.34 32.21
CA ASN A 433 38.33 -11.16 33.07
C ASN A 433 36.87 -10.77 32.77
N TYR A 434 35.91 -11.69 32.89
CA TYR A 434 34.50 -11.37 32.66
C TYR A 434 33.73 -11.40 33.98
N THR A 435 32.95 -10.36 34.25
CA THR A 435 32.11 -10.24 35.46
C THR A 435 30.69 -9.87 35.06
N CYS A 436 29.66 -10.37 35.75
CA CYS A 436 28.28 -9.98 35.47
C CYS A 436 27.91 -8.68 36.21
N ARG A 437 27.44 -7.67 35.49
CA ARG A 437 26.97 -6.38 36.03
C ARG A 437 25.48 -6.19 35.81
N PRO A 438 24.74 -5.50 36.71
CA PRO A 438 23.32 -5.22 36.50
C PRO A 438 23.08 -4.41 35.22
N CYS A 439 22.01 -4.73 34.49
CA CYS A 439 21.59 -3.95 33.32
C CYS A 439 21.46 -2.48 33.67
N ALA A 440 21.94 -1.59 32.82
CA ALA A 440 21.70 -0.16 32.97
C ALA A 440 20.19 0.16 32.84
N LYS A 441 19.78 1.32 33.35
CA LYS A 441 18.43 1.84 33.14
C LYS A 441 18.15 1.94 31.62
N GLY A 442 16.92 1.69 31.22
CA GLY A 442 16.54 1.61 29.79
C GLY A 442 16.77 0.24 29.15
N SER A 443 17.34 -0.72 29.87
CA SER A 443 17.57 -2.09 29.40
C SER A 443 17.06 -3.13 30.40
N TYR A 444 16.69 -4.31 29.89
CA TYR A 444 16.17 -5.42 30.68
C TYR A 444 16.79 -6.75 30.27
N LYS A 445 16.68 -7.75 31.16
CA LYS A 445 17.04 -9.13 30.84
C LYS A 445 16.22 -10.13 31.67
N LYS A 446 15.46 -11.00 30.98
CA LYS A 446 14.71 -12.11 31.56
C LYS A 446 14.89 -13.37 30.73
N GLY A 447 15.27 -14.47 31.37
CA GLY A 447 15.43 -15.77 30.73
C GLY A 447 16.79 -15.93 30.03
N SER A 448 17.01 -17.12 29.46
CA SER A 448 18.24 -17.59 28.80
C SER A 448 18.46 -17.04 27.39
N ASP A 449 17.54 -16.24 26.85
CA ASP A 449 17.44 -15.94 25.41
C ASP A 449 18.38 -14.80 24.93
N ALA A 450 19.18 -14.22 25.82
CA ALA A 450 20.31 -13.36 25.46
C ALA A 450 21.50 -13.78 26.31
N VAL A 451 22.38 -14.61 25.74
CA VAL A 451 23.38 -15.38 26.49
C VAL A 451 24.22 -14.48 27.42
N ASN A 452 24.53 -13.24 27.03
CA ASN A 452 25.41 -12.38 27.82
C ASN A 452 25.16 -10.85 27.75
N SER A 453 24.06 -10.38 27.15
CA SER A 453 23.77 -8.94 27.00
C SER A 453 22.38 -8.57 27.51
N CYS A 454 22.22 -7.33 27.99
CA CYS A 454 20.91 -6.75 28.28
C CYS A 454 20.27 -6.26 26.98
N LYS A 455 18.96 -6.52 26.81
CA LYS A 455 18.20 -5.99 25.68
C LYS A 455 17.71 -4.59 26.04
N LEU A 456 17.82 -3.64 25.12
CA LEU A 456 17.19 -2.32 25.27
C LEU A 456 15.67 -2.50 25.35
N CYS A 457 15.00 -1.67 26.13
CA CYS A 457 13.54 -1.59 26.08
C CYS A 457 13.10 -1.20 24.68
N ASP A 458 12.16 -1.96 24.11
CA ASP A 458 11.59 -1.65 22.80
C ASP A 458 10.81 -0.32 22.90
N ALA A 459 10.63 0.37 21.77
CA ALA A 459 9.90 1.63 21.74
C ALA A 459 8.51 1.47 22.38
N GLY A 460 8.10 2.43 23.20
CA GLY A 460 6.85 2.39 23.96
C GLY A 460 6.97 1.69 25.31
N SER A 461 8.17 1.22 25.67
CA SER A 461 8.47 0.69 26.99
C SER A 461 9.68 1.39 27.62
N PHE A 462 9.80 1.33 28.95
CA PHE A 462 10.86 1.98 29.71
C PHE A 462 11.32 1.14 30.91
N ALA A 463 12.56 1.38 31.35
CA ALA A 463 13.12 0.78 32.55
C ALA A 463 13.79 1.83 33.43
N THR A 464 13.26 2.03 34.64
CA THR A 464 13.69 3.08 35.59
C THR A 464 14.79 2.61 36.54
N ALA A 465 14.89 1.29 36.76
CA ALA A 465 15.81 0.67 37.71
C ALA A 465 16.93 -0.09 36.99
N THR A 466 18.09 -0.18 37.64
CA THR A 466 19.18 -1.05 37.18
C THR A 466 18.84 -2.51 37.47
N GLY A 467 19.20 -3.42 36.57
CA GLY A 467 18.95 -4.85 36.68
C GLY A 467 17.47 -5.23 36.53
N GLN A 468 16.70 -4.42 35.83
CA GLN A 468 15.27 -4.65 35.64
C GLN A 468 15.03 -5.91 34.80
N LEU A 469 14.05 -6.73 35.23
CA LEU A 469 13.76 -8.00 34.56
C LEU A 469 12.89 -7.82 33.32
N LEU A 470 12.01 -6.83 33.30
CA LEU A 470 11.05 -6.55 32.22
C LEU A 470 10.87 -5.05 32.09
N CYS A 471 10.76 -4.55 30.86
CA CYS A 471 10.37 -3.16 30.63
C CYS A 471 8.90 -2.95 31.00
N GLN A 472 8.61 -1.77 31.55
CA GLN A 472 7.26 -1.32 31.82
C GLN A 472 6.72 -0.60 30.58
N LEU A 473 5.45 -0.82 30.22
CA LEU A 473 4.83 -0.13 29.10
C LEU A 473 4.54 1.33 29.47
N CYS A 474 4.72 2.23 28.51
CA CYS A 474 4.27 3.61 28.66
C CYS A 474 2.74 3.64 28.78
N PRO A 475 2.18 4.39 29.75
CA PRO A 475 0.74 4.60 29.84
C PRO A 475 0.20 5.32 28.59
N PRO A 476 -1.11 5.20 28.29
CA PRO A 476 -1.76 5.98 27.24
C PRO A 476 -1.44 7.48 27.36
N GLY A 477 -1.26 8.15 26.22
CA GLY A 477 -0.85 9.55 26.13
C GLY A 477 0.66 9.77 26.18
N LEU A 478 1.46 8.75 26.50
CA LEU A 478 2.92 8.83 26.52
C LEU A 478 3.55 7.83 25.55
N PHE A 479 4.72 8.20 25.02
CA PHE A 479 5.53 7.36 24.14
C PHE A 479 6.97 7.28 24.64
N SER A 480 7.76 6.37 24.08
CA SER A 480 9.20 6.34 24.35
C SER A 480 10.00 5.80 23.16
N SER A 481 11.19 6.34 22.97
CA SER A 481 12.17 5.77 22.04
C SER A 481 12.79 4.49 22.63
N PRO A 482 13.39 3.61 21.80
CA PRO A 482 14.13 2.45 22.30
C PRO A 482 15.17 2.85 23.36
N GLY A 483 15.26 2.08 24.44
CA GLY A 483 16.21 2.35 25.53
C GLY A 483 15.82 3.44 26.52
N ALA A 484 14.57 3.91 26.50
CA ALA A 484 14.14 5.00 27.36
C ALA A 484 14.11 4.63 28.85
N THR A 485 14.47 5.59 29.70
CA THR A 485 14.39 5.47 31.17
C THR A 485 13.12 6.08 31.75
N ILE A 486 12.39 6.86 30.94
CA ILE A 486 11.13 7.54 31.28
C ILE A 486 10.30 7.68 29.99
N CYS A 487 8.98 7.68 30.10
CA CYS A 487 8.09 7.97 28.97
C CYS A 487 7.91 9.48 28.82
N THR A 488 7.79 9.94 27.58
CA THR A 488 7.56 11.34 27.22
C THR A 488 6.12 11.54 26.76
N GLU A 489 5.52 12.68 27.12
CA GLU A 489 4.16 13.03 26.68
C GLU A 489 4.09 13.19 25.16
N CYS A 490 3.01 12.72 24.55
CA CYS A 490 2.78 12.94 23.13
C CYS A 490 2.65 14.44 22.82
N PRO A 491 3.37 14.97 21.82
CA PRO A 491 3.24 16.37 21.44
C PRO A 491 1.83 16.68 20.90
N VAL A 492 1.46 17.96 20.92
CA VAL A 492 0.19 18.44 20.34
C VAL A 492 0.03 17.99 18.89
N ASN A 493 -1.22 17.78 18.46
CA ASN A 493 -1.59 17.16 17.18
C ASN A 493 -1.17 15.68 17.02
N THR A 494 -0.78 15.03 18.12
CA THR A 494 -0.54 13.58 18.16
C THR A 494 -1.23 12.93 19.36
N ALA A 495 -1.50 11.62 19.30
CA ALA A 495 -2.10 10.86 20.37
C ALA A 495 -1.47 9.47 20.52
N ALA A 496 -1.49 8.95 21.74
CA ALA A 496 -1.14 7.56 22.03
C ALA A 496 -2.33 6.86 22.73
N PRO A 497 -3.30 6.31 21.97
CA PRO A 497 -4.48 5.67 22.53
C PRO A 497 -4.22 4.40 23.35
N MET A 498 -3.12 3.68 23.08
CA MET A 498 -2.86 2.38 23.72
C MET A 498 -1.61 2.42 24.61
N PRO A 499 -1.59 1.65 25.70
CA PRO A 499 -0.36 1.45 26.46
C PRO A 499 0.71 0.82 25.57
N GLY A 500 1.95 1.28 25.67
CA GLY A 500 3.06 0.68 24.93
C GLY A 500 3.35 1.24 23.54
N GLN A 501 2.79 2.40 23.17
CA GLN A 501 3.04 3.00 21.86
C GLN A 501 4.44 3.60 21.75
N GLY A 502 5.21 3.13 20.76
CA GLY A 502 6.58 3.59 20.51
C GLY A 502 6.69 4.94 19.79
N LEU A 503 5.58 5.39 19.20
CA LEU A 503 5.46 6.68 18.54
C LEU A 503 4.04 7.20 18.77
N CYS A 504 3.90 8.52 18.86
CA CYS A 504 2.59 9.14 18.86
C CYS A 504 2.03 9.19 17.43
N GLU A 505 0.79 8.77 17.28
CA GLU A 505 0.10 8.80 16.01
C GLU A 505 -0.34 10.24 15.73
N VAL A 506 -0.03 10.73 14.53
CA VAL A 506 -0.47 12.07 14.10
C VAL A 506 -1.98 12.05 13.89
N CYS A 507 -2.69 13.04 14.43
CA CYS A 507 -4.11 13.16 14.22
C CYS A 507 -4.39 13.34 12.73
N SER A 508 -5.22 12.45 12.18
CA SER A 508 -5.61 12.49 10.77
C SER A 508 -6.38 13.77 10.44
N ILE A 509 -6.47 14.10 9.15
CA ILE A 509 -7.23 15.26 8.65
C ILE A 509 -8.64 15.30 9.27
N GLY A 510 -9.08 16.49 9.69
CA GLY A 510 -10.33 16.71 10.42
C GLY A 510 -10.27 16.45 11.92
N LEU A 511 -9.15 15.95 12.46
CA LEU A 511 -8.95 15.76 13.89
C LEU A 511 -7.79 16.61 14.42
N TYR A 512 -7.80 16.88 15.72
CA TYR A 512 -6.77 17.67 16.42
C TYR A 512 -6.64 17.26 17.89
N THR A 513 -5.54 17.66 18.54
CA THR A 513 -5.40 17.64 20.01
C THR A 513 -4.85 18.98 20.48
N SER A 514 -5.44 19.51 21.56
CA SER A 514 -5.11 20.84 22.10
C SER A 514 -4.07 20.79 23.23
N GLN A 515 -3.79 19.60 23.77
CA GLN A 515 -2.88 19.39 24.90
C GLN A 515 -1.85 18.31 24.58
N ALA A 516 -0.66 18.41 25.18
CA ALA A 516 0.30 17.32 25.18
C ALA A 516 -0.23 16.18 26.05
N GLY A 517 0.13 14.94 25.73
CA GLY A 517 -0.29 13.78 26.49
C GLY A 517 -1.69 13.24 26.16
N SER A 518 -2.31 13.70 25.06
CA SER A 518 -3.66 13.25 24.68
C SER A 518 -3.70 11.76 24.32
N THR A 519 -4.73 11.07 24.81
CA THR A 519 -5.00 9.66 24.52
C THR A 519 -5.89 9.47 23.29
N GLU A 520 -6.55 10.51 22.81
CA GLU A 520 -7.47 10.45 21.68
C GLU A 520 -7.43 11.76 20.89
N CYS A 521 -7.62 11.69 19.58
CA CYS A 521 -7.76 12.86 18.71
C CYS A 521 -9.22 13.32 18.67
N GLU A 522 -9.47 14.60 18.92
CA GLU A 522 -10.80 15.21 18.89
C GLU A 522 -11.20 15.62 17.47
N ARG A 523 -12.49 15.55 17.13
CA ARG A 523 -13.01 16.00 15.83
C ARG A 523 -13.18 17.52 15.79
N CYS A 524 -12.81 18.14 14.67
CA CYS A 524 -13.06 19.57 14.49
C CYS A 524 -14.55 19.90 14.54
N PRO A 525 -14.99 20.89 15.34
CA PRO A 525 -16.40 21.26 15.42
C PRO A 525 -16.93 21.83 14.09
N VAL A 526 -18.25 21.80 13.91
CA VAL A 526 -18.91 22.38 12.74
C VAL A 526 -18.53 23.86 12.58
N GLY A 527 -18.24 24.27 11.35
CA GLY A 527 -17.72 25.61 11.04
C GLY A 527 -16.19 25.70 11.03
N THR A 528 -15.49 24.61 11.35
CA THR A 528 -14.03 24.55 11.34
C THR A 528 -13.51 23.31 10.62
N TYR A 529 -12.26 23.35 10.13
CA TYR A 529 -11.60 22.24 9.46
C TYR A 529 -10.15 22.06 9.95
N GLY A 530 -9.61 20.84 9.82
CA GLY A 530 -8.25 20.50 10.24
C GLY A 530 -7.46 19.82 9.14
N SER A 531 -6.31 20.37 8.75
CA SER A 531 -5.46 19.84 7.68
C SER A 531 -4.47 18.75 8.13
N GLY A 532 -4.64 18.16 9.32
CA GLY A 532 -3.81 17.08 9.86
C GLY A 532 -2.45 17.52 10.46
N HIS A 533 -2.09 18.81 10.33
CA HIS A 533 -0.86 19.37 10.91
C HIS A 533 -1.11 20.50 11.93
N ASN A 534 -2.38 20.81 12.21
CA ASN A 534 -2.74 21.96 13.01
C ASN A 534 -3.02 21.55 14.46
N THR A 535 -2.47 22.31 15.40
CA THR A 535 -2.75 22.17 16.84
C THR A 535 -4.13 22.70 17.24
N SER A 536 -4.87 23.28 16.28
CA SER A 536 -6.23 23.81 16.43
C SER A 536 -6.98 23.80 15.10
N CYS A 537 -8.29 23.64 15.13
CA CYS A 537 -9.12 23.72 13.92
C CYS A 537 -9.18 25.15 13.35
N GLN A 538 -9.05 25.26 12.03
CA GLN A 538 -9.13 26.52 11.29
C GLN A 538 -10.60 26.88 11.02
N GLN A 539 -10.95 28.15 11.18
CA GLN A 539 -12.32 28.64 10.95
C GLN A 539 -12.59 28.73 9.44
N CYS A 540 -13.80 28.37 9.02
CA CYS A 540 -14.28 28.68 7.67
C CYS A 540 -14.40 30.21 7.47
N PRO A 541 -14.32 30.71 6.22
CA PRO A 541 -14.59 32.11 5.91
C PRO A 541 -15.97 32.57 6.40
N PRO A 542 -16.17 33.89 6.63
CA PRO A 542 -17.47 34.42 7.03
C PRO A 542 -18.56 33.98 6.05
N THR A 543 -19.77 33.66 6.56
CA THR A 543 -20.94 33.14 5.81
C THR A 543 -20.83 31.70 5.28
N MET A 544 -19.71 31.02 5.57
CA MET A 544 -19.52 29.60 5.27
C MET A 544 -19.48 28.74 6.55
N THR A 545 -19.84 27.47 6.42
CA THR A 545 -19.76 26.47 7.49
C THR A 545 -19.51 25.09 6.88
N THR A 546 -19.11 24.13 7.71
CA THR A 546 -18.97 22.73 7.31
C THR A 546 -20.29 21.97 7.52
N ALA A 547 -20.52 20.90 6.77
CA ALA A 547 -21.73 20.09 6.90
C ALA A 547 -21.71 19.12 8.09
N PHE A 548 -20.52 18.74 8.55
CA PHE A 548 -20.30 17.75 9.59
C PHE A 548 -19.08 18.10 10.45
N GLN A 549 -18.99 17.48 11.63
CA GLN A 549 -17.80 17.56 12.47
C GLN A 549 -16.66 16.74 11.87
N GLY A 550 -15.44 17.25 11.93
CA GLY A 550 -14.24 16.59 11.41
C GLY A 550 -13.96 16.91 9.94
N ALA A 551 -14.28 18.12 9.50
CA ALA A 551 -13.97 18.55 8.14
C ALA A 551 -12.46 18.59 7.89
N ALA A 552 -12.01 17.98 6.80
CA ALA A 552 -10.60 17.73 6.51
C ALA A 552 -9.88 18.86 5.75
N SER A 553 -10.61 19.82 5.19
CA SER A 553 -10.04 20.83 4.28
C SER A 553 -10.92 22.06 4.17
N HIS A 554 -10.33 23.18 3.74
CA HIS A 554 -11.02 24.41 3.38
C HIS A 554 -12.12 24.18 2.34
N HIS A 555 -11.91 23.24 1.41
CA HIS A 555 -12.89 22.88 0.37
C HIS A 555 -14.19 22.27 0.94
N ALA A 556 -14.21 21.90 2.23
CA ALA A 556 -15.41 21.44 2.91
C ALA A 556 -16.25 22.61 3.49
N CYS A 557 -15.75 23.85 3.44
CA CYS A 557 -16.50 25.04 3.78
C CYS A 557 -17.49 25.35 2.65
N MET A 558 -18.77 25.35 2.97
CA MET A 558 -19.87 25.65 2.04
C MET A 558 -20.73 26.78 2.60
N CYS A 559 -21.53 27.43 1.76
CA CYS A 559 -22.42 28.48 2.23
C CYS A 559 -23.39 27.97 3.32
N ALA A 560 -23.46 28.70 4.43
CA ALA A 560 -24.40 28.39 5.51
C ALA A 560 -25.86 28.50 5.04
N SER A 561 -26.78 27.86 5.75
CA SER A 561 -28.22 27.97 5.44
C SER A 561 -28.66 29.43 5.40
N GLY A 562 -29.39 29.83 4.36
CA GLY A 562 -29.77 31.23 4.13
C GLY A 562 -28.75 32.04 3.34
N PHE A 563 -27.64 31.44 2.91
CA PHE A 563 -26.68 32.00 1.97
C PHE A 563 -26.50 31.08 0.76
N TYR A 564 -26.03 31.63 -0.36
CA TYR A 564 -25.76 30.87 -1.58
C TYR A 564 -24.52 31.40 -2.31
N LEU A 565 -23.89 30.53 -3.11
CA LEU A 565 -22.75 30.90 -3.94
C LEU A 565 -23.22 31.45 -5.30
N GLN A 566 -22.74 32.64 -5.66
CA GLN A 566 -23.09 33.31 -6.91
C GLN A 566 -21.95 33.19 -7.93
N GLY A 567 -21.75 31.99 -8.49
CA GLY A 567 -20.80 31.74 -9.58
C GLY A 567 -19.32 32.04 -9.26
N ILE A 568 -18.43 31.79 -10.24
CA ILE A 568 -17.00 32.04 -10.10
C ILE A 568 -16.69 33.55 -10.16
N ALA A 569 -16.06 34.08 -9.11
CA ALA A 569 -15.38 35.36 -9.19
C ALA A 569 -14.15 35.21 -10.11
N GLU A 570 -14.03 36.07 -11.12
CA GLU A 570 -12.82 36.14 -11.92
C GLU A 570 -11.61 36.40 -11.00
N MET A 571 -10.51 35.67 -11.23
CA MET A 571 -9.21 35.75 -10.52
C MET A 571 -9.03 34.98 -9.20
N GLY A 572 -9.51 33.74 -9.10
CA GLY A 572 -8.95 32.77 -8.13
C GLY A 572 -9.19 33.09 -6.64
N VAL A 573 -10.15 33.97 -6.35
CA VAL A 573 -10.66 34.20 -5.00
C VAL A 573 -12.03 33.53 -4.93
N GLU A 574 -12.25 32.65 -3.96
CA GLU A 574 -13.56 32.02 -3.76
C GLU A 574 -14.64 33.11 -3.62
N ALA A 575 -15.70 33.00 -4.41
CA ALA A 575 -16.76 34.00 -4.42
C ALA A 575 -17.45 34.07 -3.03
N PRO A 576 -17.71 35.26 -2.47
CA PRO A 576 -18.36 35.37 -1.18
C PRO A 576 -19.81 34.87 -1.26
N CYS A 577 -20.24 34.09 -0.26
CA CYS A 577 -21.63 33.66 -0.18
C CYS A 577 -22.55 34.88 0.03
N SER A 578 -23.57 35.00 -0.80
CA SER A 578 -24.54 36.08 -0.75
C SER A 578 -25.79 35.65 0.03
N SER A 579 -26.46 36.61 0.70
CA SER A 579 -27.70 36.32 1.41
C SER A 579 -28.81 35.87 0.44
N CYS A 580 -29.56 34.84 0.82
CA CYS A 580 -30.64 34.29 0.01
C CYS A 580 -31.70 35.36 -0.32
N PRO A 581 -32.12 35.53 -1.59
CA PRO A 581 -33.16 36.48 -1.96
C PRO A 581 -34.48 36.21 -1.24
N VAL A 582 -35.18 37.28 -0.87
CA VAL A 582 -36.49 37.18 -0.21
C VAL A 582 -37.49 36.49 -1.13
N GLY A 583 -38.15 35.44 -0.62
CA GLY A 583 -39.05 34.59 -1.42
C GLY A 583 -38.38 33.33 -1.98
N MET A 584 -37.10 33.11 -1.66
CA MET A 584 -36.38 31.85 -1.91
C MET A 584 -35.93 31.19 -0.60
N SER A 585 -35.67 29.88 -0.66
CA SER A 585 -35.01 29.10 0.39
C SER A 585 -33.68 28.57 -0.11
N CYS A 586 -32.61 28.87 0.63
CA CYS A 586 -31.25 28.39 0.35
C CYS A 586 -30.85 27.40 1.44
N ALA A 587 -30.71 26.13 1.05
CA ALA A 587 -30.22 25.06 1.93
C ALA A 587 -28.70 25.18 2.13
N LEU A 588 -28.15 24.39 3.05
CA LEU A 588 -26.70 24.31 3.24
C LEU A 588 -26.01 23.97 1.91
N GLY A 589 -25.00 24.75 1.52
CA GLY A 589 -24.23 24.54 0.30
C GLY A 589 -24.96 24.90 -1.00
N SER A 590 -26.01 25.72 -0.94
CA SER A 590 -26.68 26.22 -2.16
C SER A 590 -25.71 26.97 -3.09
N ASP A 591 -25.67 26.54 -4.35
CA ASP A 591 -24.85 27.15 -5.41
C ASP A 591 -25.72 27.39 -6.66
N MET A 592 -25.51 28.54 -7.33
CA MET A 592 -26.13 28.83 -8.61
C MET A 592 -25.60 27.97 -9.77
N ALA A 593 -24.35 27.49 -9.70
CA ALA A 593 -23.83 26.55 -10.69
C ALA A 593 -24.64 25.24 -10.70
N ASN A 594 -25.08 24.79 -9.52
CA ASN A 594 -25.92 23.60 -9.37
C ASN A 594 -27.31 23.81 -9.99
N TYR A 595 -27.85 25.03 -10.00
CA TYR A 595 -29.10 25.33 -10.69
C TYR A 595 -28.95 25.13 -12.21
N GLU A 596 -27.88 25.64 -12.82
CA GLU A 596 -27.60 25.46 -14.24
C GLU A 596 -27.36 23.98 -14.58
N ALA A 597 -26.61 23.26 -13.75
CA ALA A 597 -26.34 21.83 -13.93
C ALA A 597 -27.59 20.95 -13.79
N ASN A 598 -28.39 21.17 -12.73
CA ASN A 598 -29.63 20.43 -12.53
C ASN A 598 -30.67 20.75 -13.62
N SER A 599 -30.71 22.01 -14.10
CA SER A 599 -31.59 22.42 -15.19
C SER A 599 -31.15 21.84 -16.55
N ALA A 600 -29.87 21.60 -16.78
CA ALA A 600 -29.38 20.94 -17.99
C ALA A 600 -29.73 19.43 -18.03
N LEU A 601 -29.92 18.82 -16.86
CA LEU A 601 -30.21 17.39 -16.68
C LEU A 601 -31.69 17.10 -16.34
N ASP A 602 -32.56 18.11 -16.37
CA ASP A 602 -33.99 18.02 -16.01
C ASP A 602 -34.26 17.32 -14.65
N ILE A 603 -33.39 17.54 -13.65
CA ILE A 603 -33.50 16.89 -12.34
C ILE A 603 -34.58 17.60 -11.49
N PRO A 604 -35.60 16.90 -10.99
CA PRO A 604 -36.64 17.52 -10.18
C PRO A 604 -36.11 17.96 -8.79
N PRO A 605 -36.65 19.05 -8.23
CA PRO A 605 -36.20 19.58 -6.94
C PRO A 605 -36.54 18.57 -5.83
N GLY A 606 -35.54 18.20 -5.04
CA GLY A 606 -35.69 17.21 -3.96
C GLY A 606 -35.44 15.75 -4.38
N ALA A 607 -34.97 15.48 -5.60
CA ALA A 607 -34.42 14.17 -5.95
C ALA A 607 -33.11 13.88 -5.19
N GLU A 608 -32.81 12.60 -4.91
CA GLU A 608 -31.58 12.19 -4.20
C GLU A 608 -30.29 12.69 -4.87
N ASN A 609 -30.31 12.89 -6.19
CA ASN A 609 -29.18 13.37 -6.98
C ASN A 609 -29.17 14.89 -7.22
N SER A 610 -30.11 15.64 -6.64
CA SER A 610 -30.22 17.09 -6.83
C SER A 610 -29.19 17.81 -5.97
N GLN A 611 -28.24 18.49 -6.61
CA GLN A 611 -27.29 19.34 -5.90
C GLN A 611 -27.98 20.59 -5.35
N PRO A 612 -27.65 21.05 -4.13
CA PRO A 612 -28.33 22.15 -3.46
C PRO A 612 -28.19 23.46 -4.24
N HIS A 613 -29.32 24.16 -4.45
CA HIS A 613 -29.41 25.45 -5.13
C HIS A 613 -30.59 26.26 -4.56
N PRO A 614 -30.64 27.60 -4.79
CA PRO A 614 -31.76 28.42 -4.34
C PRO A 614 -33.10 27.99 -4.99
N LEU A 615 -34.13 27.78 -4.17
CA LEU A 615 -35.47 27.37 -4.61
C LEU A 615 -36.53 28.42 -4.25
N LEU A 616 -37.54 28.62 -5.12
CA LEU A 616 -38.64 29.55 -4.86
C LEU A 616 -39.60 29.00 -3.80
N LEU A 617 -40.04 29.88 -2.89
CA LEU A 617 -41.12 29.57 -1.96
C LEU A 617 -42.50 29.67 -2.66
N PRO A 618 -43.53 28.94 -2.18
CA PRO A 618 -44.88 29.04 -2.73
C PRO A 618 -45.47 30.45 -2.67
N GLY A 619 -46.04 30.93 -3.77
CA GLY A 619 -46.56 32.28 -3.96
C GLY A 619 -45.58 33.27 -4.62
N PHE A 620 -44.36 32.83 -4.90
CA PHE A 620 -43.33 33.59 -5.63
C PHE A 620 -43.00 32.95 -6.98
N TYR A 621 -42.56 33.77 -7.93
CA TYR A 621 -42.23 33.39 -9.30
C TYR A 621 -40.97 34.13 -9.76
N SER A 622 -40.09 33.45 -10.47
CA SER A 622 -39.00 34.04 -11.24
C SER A 622 -38.95 33.41 -12.63
N THR A 623 -38.28 34.06 -13.59
CA THR A 623 -38.12 33.51 -14.94
C THR A 623 -36.88 32.62 -15.02
N ARG A 624 -36.84 31.71 -16.02
CA ARG A 624 -35.69 30.81 -16.20
C ARG A 624 -34.41 31.58 -16.57
N GLU A 625 -34.56 32.70 -17.27
CA GLU A 625 -33.46 33.56 -17.71
C GLU A 625 -32.91 34.44 -16.57
N GLN A 626 -33.74 34.74 -15.57
CA GLN A 626 -33.36 35.56 -14.41
C GLN A 626 -33.84 34.89 -13.11
N PRO A 627 -33.23 33.76 -12.72
CA PRO A 627 -33.73 32.91 -11.64
C PRO A 627 -33.74 33.62 -10.27
N LEU A 628 -32.79 34.51 -10.03
CA LEU A 628 -32.67 35.30 -8.79
C LEU A 628 -33.62 36.50 -8.72
N SER A 629 -34.35 36.81 -9.80
CA SER A 629 -35.31 37.92 -9.84
C SER A 629 -36.70 37.45 -9.37
N VAL A 630 -36.98 37.62 -8.08
CA VAL A 630 -38.19 37.09 -7.45
C VAL A 630 -39.36 38.08 -7.53
N PHE A 631 -40.50 37.62 -8.04
CA PHE A 631 -41.77 38.34 -8.15
C PHE A 631 -42.85 37.67 -7.31
N LYS A 632 -43.77 38.46 -6.74
CA LYS A 632 -44.92 37.93 -5.98
C LYS A 632 -46.11 37.72 -6.92
N CYS A 633 -46.74 36.56 -6.83
CA CYS A 633 -47.91 36.26 -7.65
C CYS A 633 -49.19 36.89 -7.09
N SER A 634 -50.07 37.34 -7.99
CA SER A 634 -51.36 37.97 -7.63
C SER A 634 -52.25 37.03 -6.81
N VAL A 635 -52.20 35.72 -7.09
CA VAL A 635 -52.86 34.68 -6.31
C VAL A 635 -51.81 33.68 -5.84
N ARG A 636 -51.77 33.40 -4.53
CA ARG A 636 -50.75 32.53 -3.92
C ARG A 636 -50.74 31.12 -4.52
N SER A 637 -51.91 30.59 -4.91
CA SER A 637 -52.05 29.26 -5.50
C SER A 637 -51.63 29.18 -6.97
N SER A 638 -51.47 30.30 -7.67
CA SER A 638 -51.03 30.30 -9.07
C SER A 638 -49.55 29.94 -9.23
N CYS A 639 -48.75 30.15 -8.18
CA CYS A 639 -47.32 29.91 -8.17
C CYS A 639 -46.97 28.87 -7.09
N PRO A 640 -46.69 27.61 -7.49
CA PRO A 640 -46.44 26.52 -6.55
C PRO A 640 -45.10 26.64 -5.82
N GLY A 641 -44.18 27.50 -6.30
CA GLY A 641 -42.79 27.53 -5.85
C GLY A 641 -41.94 26.46 -6.56
N GLY A 642 -40.70 26.28 -6.12
CA GLY A 642 -39.74 25.34 -6.71
C GLY A 642 -38.86 25.97 -7.79
N ILE A 643 -38.83 25.36 -8.98
CA ILE A 643 -37.97 25.79 -10.09
C ILE A 643 -38.51 27.11 -10.69
N PRO A 644 -37.63 28.06 -11.04
CA PRO A 644 -37.97 29.22 -11.87
C PRO A 644 -38.79 28.86 -13.12
N GLY A 645 -39.84 29.65 -13.38
CA GLY A 645 -40.75 29.48 -14.51
C GLY A 645 -41.91 28.49 -14.27
N SER A 646 -42.00 27.83 -13.11
CA SER A 646 -43.08 26.88 -12.80
C SER A 646 -44.39 27.58 -12.39
N CYS A 647 -45.50 27.13 -12.99
CA CYS A 647 -46.85 27.64 -12.75
C CYS A 647 -47.83 26.51 -12.40
N SER A 648 -48.85 26.82 -11.59
CA SER A 648 -49.88 25.85 -11.19
C SER A 648 -51.05 25.85 -12.18
N GLY A 649 -51.63 24.68 -12.46
CA GLY A 649 -52.92 24.56 -13.16
C GLY A 649 -52.93 25.09 -14.61
N GLU A 650 -51.98 24.62 -15.43
CA GLU A 650 -51.80 24.99 -16.85
C GLU A 650 -51.62 26.50 -17.12
N LEU A 651 -51.49 27.32 -16.09
CA LEU A 651 -51.20 28.74 -16.23
C LEU A 651 -49.83 28.95 -16.88
N VAL A 652 -49.74 29.97 -17.73
CA VAL A 652 -48.53 30.31 -18.49
C VAL A 652 -48.24 31.81 -18.44
N GLY A 653 -46.99 32.16 -18.76
CA GLY A 653 -46.52 33.54 -18.84
C GLY A 653 -46.06 34.11 -17.50
N PHE A 654 -45.69 35.38 -17.53
CA PHE A 654 -45.10 36.09 -16.40
C PHE A 654 -46.02 36.05 -15.16
N ALA A 655 -45.47 35.61 -14.02
CA ALA A 655 -46.18 35.44 -12.75
C ALA A 655 -47.46 34.58 -12.83
N CYS A 656 -47.51 33.64 -13.80
CA CYS A 656 -48.60 32.68 -13.97
C CYS A 656 -49.98 33.33 -14.08
N HIS A 657 -50.07 34.46 -14.77
CA HIS A 657 -51.32 35.23 -14.82
C HIS A 657 -52.31 34.73 -15.90
N HIS A 658 -51.82 34.16 -17.00
CA HIS A 658 -52.62 33.87 -18.20
C HIS A 658 -52.90 32.38 -18.39
N CYS A 659 -53.99 32.07 -19.08
CA CYS A 659 -54.28 30.72 -19.56
C CYS A 659 -53.77 30.51 -20.99
N PRO A 660 -53.48 29.26 -21.38
CA PRO A 660 -53.12 28.91 -22.76
C PRO A 660 -54.30 29.18 -23.71
N GLN A 661 -54.02 29.17 -25.02
CA GLN A 661 -55.03 29.45 -26.04
C GLN A 661 -56.23 28.50 -25.93
N GLY A 662 -57.45 29.01 -26.17
CA GLY A 662 -58.68 28.22 -26.07
C GLY A 662 -59.23 28.02 -24.66
N HIS A 663 -58.62 28.65 -23.65
CA HIS A 663 -59.07 28.59 -22.25
C HIS A 663 -59.30 29.99 -21.67
N TYR A 664 -60.18 30.09 -20.66
CA TYR A 664 -60.39 31.31 -19.88
C TYR A 664 -60.16 31.06 -18.38
N LYS A 665 -59.84 32.11 -17.64
CA LYS A 665 -59.47 32.02 -16.22
C LYS A 665 -60.71 32.11 -15.33
N GLN A 666 -60.96 31.08 -14.53
CA GLN A 666 -62.00 31.08 -13.52
C GLN A 666 -61.42 30.58 -12.18
N GLY A 667 -61.37 31.45 -11.16
CA GLY A 667 -60.90 31.08 -9.81
C GLY A 667 -59.45 30.58 -9.73
N GLY A 668 -58.56 31.00 -10.64
CA GLY A 668 -57.15 30.58 -10.66
C GLY A 668 -56.87 29.26 -11.39
N LYS A 669 -57.87 28.70 -12.09
CA LYS A 669 -57.73 27.56 -13.01
C LYS A 669 -58.13 27.98 -14.42
N CYS A 670 -57.59 27.29 -15.42
CA CYS A 670 -57.97 27.44 -16.81
C CYS A 670 -59.13 26.50 -17.13
N VAL A 671 -60.16 27.02 -17.78
CA VAL A 671 -61.37 26.30 -18.19
C VAL A 671 -61.51 26.39 -19.71
N ASP A 672 -61.88 25.28 -20.35
CA ASP A 672 -62.08 25.18 -21.80
C ASP A 672 -63.18 26.11 -22.33
N CYS A 673 -62.96 26.68 -23.52
CA CYS A 673 -63.96 27.46 -24.25
C CYS A 673 -64.94 26.53 -25.02
N GLU A 674 -66.21 26.44 -24.59
CA GLU A 674 -67.26 25.77 -25.39
C GLU A 674 -67.62 26.57 -26.64
N SER A 675 -67.43 25.97 -27.83
CA SER A 675 -67.33 26.65 -29.14
C SER A 675 -68.66 27.00 -29.84
N GLY A 676 -69.81 26.93 -29.16
CA GLY A 676 -71.12 27.18 -29.78
C GLY A 676 -71.94 28.34 -29.19
N ALA A 677 -71.84 28.58 -27.89
CA ALA A 677 -72.67 29.57 -27.20
C ALA A 677 -72.25 31.02 -27.51
N ALA A 678 -70.96 31.26 -27.70
CA ALA A 678 -70.39 32.58 -27.92
C ALA A 678 -70.93 33.23 -29.20
N MET A 679 -70.87 32.53 -30.35
CA MET A 679 -71.27 33.10 -31.64
C MET A 679 -72.77 33.48 -31.69
N LEU A 680 -73.63 32.68 -31.05
CA LEU A 680 -75.06 32.99 -30.91
C LEU A 680 -75.29 34.23 -30.01
N GLN A 681 -74.57 34.34 -28.90
CA GLN A 681 -74.64 35.52 -28.03
C GLN A 681 -74.18 36.79 -28.75
N PHE A 682 -73.11 36.73 -29.56
CA PHE A 682 -72.61 37.89 -30.30
C PHE A 682 -73.53 38.32 -31.44
N THR A 683 -74.16 37.38 -32.17
CA THR A 683 -75.15 37.75 -33.19
C THR A 683 -76.37 38.41 -32.57
N LEU A 684 -76.88 37.89 -31.44
CA LEU A 684 -77.95 38.53 -30.68
C LEU A 684 -77.54 39.91 -30.15
N LEU A 685 -76.31 40.07 -29.64
CA LEU A 685 -75.77 41.36 -29.18
C LEU A 685 -75.61 42.36 -30.35
N ALA A 686 -75.21 41.91 -31.52
CA ALA A 686 -75.07 42.77 -32.71
C ALA A 686 -76.45 43.26 -33.21
N PHE A 687 -77.46 42.39 -33.27
CA PHE A 687 -78.81 42.79 -33.65
C PHE A 687 -79.47 43.71 -32.62
N THR A 688 -79.30 43.42 -31.33
CA THR A 688 -79.84 44.27 -30.24
C THR A 688 -79.12 45.62 -30.16
N SER A 689 -77.80 45.67 -30.33
CA SER A 689 -77.06 46.93 -30.38
C SER A 689 -77.43 47.76 -31.61
N LEU A 690 -77.58 47.16 -32.78
CA LEU A 690 -78.06 47.86 -33.99
C LEU A 690 -79.45 48.46 -33.76
N LEU A 691 -80.38 47.70 -33.18
CA LEU A 691 -81.74 48.18 -32.88
C LEU A 691 -81.73 49.33 -31.87
N THR A 692 -81.02 49.18 -30.74
CA THR A 692 -80.99 50.17 -29.66
C THR A 692 -80.30 51.46 -30.08
N LEU A 693 -79.16 51.38 -30.77
CA LEU A 693 -78.44 52.54 -31.30
C LEU A 693 -79.28 53.30 -32.35
N THR A 694 -80.04 52.58 -33.17
CA THR A 694 -80.95 53.20 -34.15
C THR A 694 -82.13 53.89 -33.48
N LEU A 695 -82.73 53.27 -32.45
CA LEU A 695 -83.77 53.89 -31.64
C LEU A 695 -83.26 55.14 -30.92
N MET A 696 -82.05 55.07 -30.37
CA MET A 696 -81.37 56.19 -29.72
C MET A 696 -81.14 57.35 -30.70
N HIS A 697 -80.70 57.06 -31.93
CA HIS A 697 -80.52 58.06 -33.00
C HIS A 697 -81.85 58.74 -33.36
N ILE A 698 -82.93 57.96 -33.48
CA ILE A 698 -84.28 58.46 -33.77
C ILE A 698 -84.81 59.32 -32.62
N MET A 699 -84.68 58.86 -31.38
CA MET A 699 -85.14 59.58 -30.18
C MET A 699 -84.35 60.87 -29.96
N GLY A 700 -83.02 60.84 -30.09
CA GLY A 700 -82.14 61.99 -29.87
C GLY A 700 -82.32 63.10 -30.92
N ASN A 701 -82.80 62.77 -32.12
CA ASN A 701 -83.03 63.73 -33.20
C ASN A 701 -84.52 64.05 -33.44
N TRP A 702 -85.39 63.65 -32.50
CA TRP A 702 -86.82 63.90 -32.61
C TRP A 702 -87.14 65.40 -32.42
N PRO A 703 -87.93 66.03 -33.32
CA PRO A 703 -88.13 67.48 -33.32
C PRO A 703 -88.84 67.98 -32.05
N MET A 704 -88.13 68.81 -31.27
CA MET A 704 -88.58 69.33 -29.98
C MET A 704 -89.88 70.15 -30.01
N ALA A 705 -90.30 70.65 -31.18
CA ALA A 705 -91.52 71.46 -31.33
C ALA A 705 -92.84 70.68 -31.15
N ARG A 706 -92.81 69.33 -31.12
CA ARG A 706 -94.01 68.47 -30.98
C ARG A 706 -93.88 67.39 -29.90
N GLY A 707 -92.81 67.40 -29.11
CA GLY A 707 -92.57 66.39 -28.07
C GLY A 707 -93.27 66.72 -26.74
N SER A 708 -93.82 65.72 -26.07
CA SER A 708 -94.29 65.86 -24.68
C SER A 708 -93.10 66.17 -23.76
N LYS A 709 -93.21 67.20 -22.91
CA LYS A 709 -92.19 67.55 -21.89
C LYS A 709 -91.82 66.35 -21.00
N GLN A 710 -92.74 65.39 -20.83
CA GLN A 710 -92.51 64.18 -20.02
C GLN A 710 -91.46 63.24 -20.63
N VAL A 711 -91.40 63.14 -21.97
CA VAL A 711 -90.45 62.24 -22.65
C VAL A 711 -89.01 62.75 -22.49
N MET A 712 -88.82 64.08 -22.54
CA MET A 712 -87.49 64.67 -22.34
C MET A 712 -87.02 64.54 -20.89
N ILE A 713 -87.91 64.77 -19.92
CA ILE A 713 -87.59 64.57 -18.51
C ILE A 713 -87.19 63.11 -18.26
N ALA A 714 -87.98 62.14 -18.76
CA ALA A 714 -87.68 60.72 -18.61
C ALA A 714 -86.30 60.33 -19.22
N ALA A 715 -85.94 60.86 -20.38
CA ALA A 715 -84.65 60.60 -21.01
C ALA A 715 -83.47 61.16 -20.19
N VAL A 716 -83.63 62.35 -19.60
CA VAL A 716 -82.62 62.95 -18.72
C VAL A 716 -82.45 62.14 -17.44
N TRP A 717 -83.54 61.73 -16.79
CA TRP A 717 -83.49 60.88 -15.59
C TRP A 717 -82.83 59.53 -15.87
N LEU A 718 -83.15 58.90 -17.01
CA LEU A 718 -82.54 57.65 -17.42
C LEU A 718 -81.02 57.83 -17.66
N GLY A 719 -80.62 58.93 -18.31
CA GLY A 719 -79.21 59.27 -18.51
C GLY A 719 -78.47 59.43 -17.18
N MET A 720 -79.02 60.20 -16.24
CA MET A 720 -78.42 60.40 -14.92
C MET A 720 -78.31 59.10 -14.11
N ALA A 721 -79.33 58.23 -14.17
CA ALA A 721 -79.31 56.93 -13.50
C ALA A 721 -78.21 56.00 -14.05
N ILE A 722 -78.03 55.99 -15.37
CA ILE A 722 -76.96 55.22 -16.02
C ILE A 722 -75.58 55.73 -15.58
N THR A 723 -75.38 57.05 -15.56
CA THR A 723 -74.10 57.64 -15.10
C THR A 723 -73.80 57.31 -13.64
N LEU A 724 -74.81 57.27 -12.77
CA LEU A 724 -74.65 56.86 -11.37
C LEU A 724 -74.20 55.39 -11.25
N LEU A 725 -74.86 54.48 -11.98
CA LEU A 725 -74.51 53.06 -11.98
C LEU A 725 -73.10 52.81 -12.52
N LEU A 726 -72.70 53.54 -13.57
CA LEU A 726 -71.33 53.50 -14.11
C LEU A 726 -70.30 53.97 -13.07
N THR A 727 -70.62 55.00 -12.30
CA THR A 727 -69.75 55.48 -11.21
C THR A 727 -69.62 54.45 -10.09
N CYS A 728 -70.70 53.75 -9.75
CA CYS A 728 -70.65 52.63 -8.80
C CYS A 728 -69.79 51.46 -9.28
N ALA A 729 -69.83 51.15 -10.59
CA ALA A 729 -68.97 50.12 -11.18
C ALA A 729 -67.47 50.44 -11.04
N VAL A 730 -67.08 51.73 -11.09
CA VAL A 730 -65.69 52.17 -10.87
C VAL A 730 -65.17 51.73 -9.50
N TYR A 731 -65.96 51.91 -8.44
CA TYR A 731 -65.54 51.56 -7.08
C TYR A 731 -65.25 50.06 -6.92
N GLY A 732 -65.97 49.20 -7.66
CA GLY A 732 -65.71 47.76 -7.72
C GLY A 732 -64.37 47.36 -8.35
N THR A 733 -63.67 48.29 -9.01
CA THR A 733 -62.35 48.04 -9.62
C THR A 733 -61.18 48.42 -8.71
N LEU A 734 -61.45 48.99 -7.52
CA LEU A 734 -60.42 49.30 -6.52
C LEU A 734 -59.92 48.01 -5.86
N ASP A 735 -58.62 47.97 -5.52
CA ASP A 735 -57.95 46.81 -4.92
C ASP A 735 -58.26 46.72 -3.41
N ILE A 736 -59.56 46.65 -3.09
CA ILE A 736 -60.12 46.56 -1.75
C ILE A 736 -60.93 45.26 -1.68
N VAL A 737 -60.74 44.49 -0.61
CA VAL A 737 -61.48 43.24 -0.41
C VAL A 737 -62.92 43.56 0.00
N TRP A 738 -63.84 43.54 -0.97
CA TRP A 738 -65.27 43.71 -0.72
C TRP A 738 -65.90 42.43 -0.16
N VAL A 739 -66.67 42.56 0.92
CA VAL A 739 -67.43 41.47 1.53
C VAL A 739 -68.87 41.43 0.97
N PRO A 740 -69.54 40.27 0.92
CA PRO A 740 -70.96 40.18 0.55
C PRO A 740 -71.84 41.03 1.50
N PRO A 741 -72.87 41.75 1.01
CA PRO A 741 -73.48 41.70 -0.32
C PRO A 741 -72.85 42.66 -1.35
N LEU A 742 -71.92 43.53 -0.93
CA LEU A 742 -71.28 44.53 -1.80
C LEU A 742 -70.42 43.88 -2.88
N SER A 743 -69.75 42.76 -2.58
CA SER A 743 -68.99 42.01 -3.58
C SER A 743 -69.87 41.51 -4.73
N HIS A 744 -71.07 40.99 -4.43
CA HIS A 744 -72.03 40.55 -5.44
C HIS A 744 -72.63 41.73 -6.20
N PHE A 745 -72.92 42.84 -5.51
CA PHE A 745 -73.41 44.07 -6.13
C PHE A 745 -72.40 44.65 -7.13
N PHE A 746 -71.13 44.77 -6.75
CA PHE A 746 -70.10 45.28 -7.64
C PHE A 746 -69.79 44.31 -8.79
N HIS A 747 -69.78 42.99 -8.55
CA HIS A 747 -69.69 42.02 -9.63
C HIS A 747 -70.83 42.13 -10.64
N ALA A 748 -72.07 42.39 -10.19
CA ALA A 748 -73.20 42.59 -11.09
C ALA A 748 -73.08 43.88 -11.93
N LEU A 749 -72.44 44.93 -11.39
CA LEU A 749 -72.25 46.21 -12.08
C LEU A 749 -71.04 46.24 -13.03
N GLN A 750 -70.10 45.29 -12.93
CA GLN A 750 -68.91 45.21 -13.81
C GLN A 750 -69.26 45.07 -15.30
N PHE A 751 -70.44 44.51 -15.63
CA PHE A 751 -70.94 44.48 -17.00
C PHE A 751 -71.08 45.88 -17.63
N LEU A 752 -71.51 46.87 -16.84
CA LEU A 752 -71.69 48.26 -17.31
C LEU A 752 -70.34 48.96 -17.56
N SER A 753 -69.26 48.53 -16.89
CA SER A 753 -67.91 49.06 -17.10
C SER A 753 -67.15 48.41 -18.27
N PHE A 754 -67.77 47.51 -19.04
CA PHE A 754 -67.15 46.79 -20.15
C PHE A 754 -65.88 46.00 -19.74
N ASP A 755 -65.91 45.30 -18.60
CA ASP A 755 -64.84 44.38 -18.23
C ASP A 755 -64.87 43.14 -19.14
N MET A 756 -63.80 42.97 -19.93
CA MET A 756 -63.68 41.93 -20.96
C MET A 756 -63.48 40.53 -20.37
N ASN A 757 -63.16 40.42 -19.06
CA ASN A 757 -63.07 39.15 -18.37
C ASN A 757 -64.43 38.48 -18.16
N PHE A 758 -65.52 39.26 -18.13
CA PHE A 758 -66.88 38.72 -17.98
C PHE A 758 -67.46 38.18 -19.29
N MET A 759 -67.04 38.75 -20.43
CA MET A 759 -67.58 38.40 -21.77
C MET A 759 -66.83 37.23 -22.44
N ASN A 760 -65.95 36.52 -21.71
CA ASN A 760 -65.14 35.39 -22.22
C ASN A 760 -64.48 35.67 -23.58
N MET A 761 -63.97 36.88 -23.78
CA MET A 761 -63.50 37.37 -25.08
C MET A 761 -62.22 36.68 -25.59
N THR A 762 -61.45 36.05 -24.70
CA THR A 762 -60.31 35.20 -25.06
C THR A 762 -60.72 34.03 -25.96
N CYS A 763 -61.95 33.51 -25.79
CA CYS A 763 -62.49 32.40 -26.57
C CYS A 763 -62.80 32.77 -28.04
N MET A 764 -62.99 34.05 -28.36
CA MET A 764 -63.38 34.51 -29.70
C MET A 764 -62.20 35.05 -30.51
N ILE A 765 -61.32 35.82 -29.86
CA ILE A 765 -60.20 36.48 -30.55
C ILE A 765 -59.04 35.50 -30.74
N GLY A 766 -59.03 34.38 -29.99
CA GLY A 766 -57.97 33.38 -30.02
C GLY A 766 -56.61 33.90 -29.51
N SER A 767 -56.53 35.19 -29.16
CA SER A 767 -55.33 35.86 -28.72
C SER A 767 -55.48 36.37 -27.29
N THR A 768 -54.47 36.10 -26.48
CA THR A 768 -54.31 36.63 -25.12
C THR A 768 -53.46 37.90 -25.09
N SER A 769 -53.12 38.47 -26.26
CA SER A 769 -52.29 39.67 -26.35
C SER A 769 -53.01 40.90 -25.80
N ILE A 770 -52.38 41.53 -24.81
CA ILE A 770 -52.85 42.78 -24.17
C ILE A 770 -53.09 43.87 -25.23
N VAL A 771 -52.23 43.94 -26.26
CA VAL A 771 -52.32 44.93 -27.34
C VAL A 771 -53.55 44.70 -28.21
N GLN A 772 -53.88 43.47 -28.56
CA GLN A 772 -55.04 43.16 -29.39
C GLN A 772 -56.36 43.41 -28.64
N MET A 773 -56.39 43.08 -27.35
CA MET A 773 -57.53 43.44 -26.50
C MET A 773 -57.70 44.96 -26.37
N TYR A 774 -56.60 45.72 -26.30
CA TYR A 774 -56.63 47.18 -26.26
C TYR A 774 -57.09 47.80 -27.58
N ILE A 775 -56.63 47.29 -28.73
CA ILE A 775 -57.06 47.76 -30.05
C ILE A 775 -58.55 47.50 -30.27
N PHE A 776 -59.05 46.32 -29.91
CA PHE A 776 -60.47 46.01 -30.01
C PHE A 776 -61.32 46.99 -29.18
N LYS A 777 -60.86 47.30 -27.96
CA LYS A 777 -61.49 48.30 -27.09
C LYS A 777 -61.56 49.69 -27.74
N LEU A 778 -60.50 50.14 -28.43
CA LEU A 778 -60.47 51.41 -29.16
C LEU A 778 -61.47 51.46 -30.34
N LEU A 779 -61.71 50.33 -31.00
CA LEU A 779 -62.61 50.24 -32.16
C LEU A 779 -64.11 50.23 -31.79
N PHE A 780 -64.46 50.19 -30.50
CA PHE A 780 -65.85 50.17 -30.05
C PHE A 780 -66.64 51.43 -30.44
N PHE A 781 -66.07 52.62 -30.26
CA PHE A 781 -66.77 53.87 -30.61
C PHE A 781 -66.95 54.03 -32.14
N PRO A 782 -65.92 53.81 -32.98
CA PRO A 782 -66.10 53.76 -34.44
C PRO A 782 -67.15 52.75 -34.91
N THR A 783 -67.19 51.55 -34.32
CA THR A 783 -68.18 50.53 -34.68
C THR A 783 -69.59 50.92 -34.24
N ALA A 784 -69.77 51.53 -33.06
CA ALA A 784 -71.06 52.08 -32.63
C ALA A 784 -71.56 53.18 -33.58
N CYS A 785 -70.67 54.11 -34.00
CA CYS A 785 -70.98 55.13 -35.00
C CYS A 785 -71.37 54.50 -36.35
N PHE A 786 -70.65 53.48 -36.80
CA PHE A 786 -70.98 52.75 -38.01
C PHE A 786 -72.36 52.06 -37.93
N MET A 787 -72.66 51.41 -36.81
CA MET A 787 -73.96 50.78 -36.57
C MET A 787 -75.10 51.79 -36.54
N THR A 788 -74.92 52.98 -35.95
CA THR A 788 -75.92 54.05 -36.05
C THR A 788 -76.17 54.49 -37.49
N CYS A 789 -75.12 54.62 -38.32
CA CYS A 789 -75.26 54.96 -39.72
C CYS A 789 -75.99 53.86 -40.50
N LEU A 790 -75.57 52.60 -40.32
CA LEU A 790 -76.17 51.43 -40.96
C LEU A 790 -77.65 51.29 -40.59
N GLY A 791 -77.97 51.39 -39.30
CA GLY A 791 -79.33 51.33 -38.79
C GLY A 791 -80.20 52.47 -39.30
N SER A 792 -79.67 53.70 -39.36
CA SER A 792 -80.37 54.83 -39.95
C SER A 792 -80.62 54.64 -41.45
N MET A 793 -79.68 54.06 -42.20
CA MET A 793 -79.87 53.72 -43.62
C MET A 793 -80.97 52.66 -43.81
N LEU A 794 -80.98 51.61 -42.97
CA LEU A 794 -82.03 50.60 -42.97
C LEU A 794 -83.41 51.20 -42.64
N CYS A 795 -83.48 52.12 -41.68
CA CYS A 795 -84.71 52.85 -41.38
C CYS A 795 -85.15 53.81 -42.48
N PHE A 796 -84.21 54.39 -43.23
CA PHE A 796 -84.51 55.24 -44.38
C PHE A 796 -85.14 54.46 -45.53
N ALA A 797 -84.77 53.18 -45.71
CA ALA A 797 -85.38 52.27 -46.68
C ALA A 797 -86.84 51.92 -46.35
N MET A 798 -87.26 52.05 -45.09
CA MET A 798 -88.63 51.77 -44.65
C MET A 798 -89.53 53.03 -44.76
N PRO A 799 -90.63 53.00 -45.54
CA PRO A 799 -91.48 54.19 -45.80
C PRO A 799 -92.04 54.85 -44.53
N ARG A 800 -92.32 54.07 -43.48
CA ARG A 800 -92.85 54.56 -42.19
C ARG A 800 -91.79 55.27 -41.33
N CYS A 801 -90.51 54.89 -41.47
CA CYS A 801 -89.41 55.39 -40.63
C CYS A 801 -88.57 56.46 -41.34
N ARG A 802 -88.69 56.60 -42.67
CA ARG A 802 -87.96 57.53 -43.53
C ARG A 802 -87.99 58.99 -43.05
N ARG A 803 -89.06 59.43 -42.38
CA ARG A 803 -89.21 60.80 -41.87
C ARG A 803 -88.37 61.09 -40.61
N PHE A 804 -87.90 60.05 -39.92
CA PHE A 804 -87.25 60.17 -38.60
C PHE A 804 -85.78 59.72 -38.59
N ALA A 805 -85.29 59.11 -39.68
CA ALA A 805 -83.93 58.56 -39.80
C ALA A 805 -83.06 59.36 -40.78
N GLY A 806 -83.08 60.69 -40.66
CA GLY A 806 -82.34 61.60 -41.55
C GLY A 806 -80.86 61.69 -41.18
N LEU A 807 -79.98 61.31 -42.12
CA LEU A 807 -78.52 61.39 -41.99
C LEU A 807 -77.97 62.80 -42.26
N ASN A 808 -78.47 63.80 -41.52
CA ASN A 808 -77.94 65.16 -41.62
C ASN A 808 -76.73 65.32 -40.69
N TRP A 809 -75.75 66.14 -41.08
CA TRP A 809 -74.55 66.38 -40.27
C TRP A 809 -74.85 66.79 -38.80
N PRO A 810 -75.81 67.69 -38.52
CA PRO A 810 -76.17 68.02 -37.14
C PRO A 810 -76.79 66.85 -36.38
N ALA A 811 -77.57 65.99 -37.05
CA ALA A 811 -78.21 64.84 -36.44
C ALA A 811 -77.20 63.75 -36.07
N LEU A 812 -76.19 63.54 -36.92
CA LEU A 812 -75.06 62.66 -36.64
C LEU A 812 -74.20 63.20 -35.50
N GLN A 813 -73.93 64.51 -35.47
CA GLN A 813 -73.17 65.14 -34.40
C GLN A 813 -73.87 65.02 -33.04
N ASN A 814 -75.20 65.18 -32.99
CA ASN A 814 -75.99 64.98 -31.77
C ASN A 814 -75.93 63.53 -31.28
N SER A 815 -76.07 62.56 -32.18
CA SER A 815 -75.99 61.15 -31.81
C SER A 815 -74.58 60.73 -31.39
N ALA A 816 -73.55 61.22 -32.06
CA ALA A 816 -72.16 60.99 -31.67
C ALA A 816 -71.84 61.62 -30.31
N GLY A 817 -72.34 62.83 -30.04
CA GLY A 817 -72.19 63.49 -28.75
C GLY A 817 -72.89 62.73 -27.62
N PHE A 818 -74.11 62.26 -27.86
CA PHE A 818 -74.85 61.45 -26.89
C PHE A 818 -74.16 60.11 -26.62
N LEU A 819 -73.70 59.41 -27.66
CA LEU A 819 -72.90 58.18 -27.53
C LEU A 819 -71.61 58.42 -26.76
N MET A 820 -70.88 59.50 -27.07
CA MET A 820 -69.65 59.84 -26.35
C MET A 820 -69.92 60.12 -24.87
N SER A 821 -71.02 60.81 -24.54
CA SER A 821 -71.40 61.10 -23.15
C SER A 821 -71.72 59.85 -22.33
N THR A 822 -72.36 58.84 -22.93
CA THR A 822 -72.76 57.62 -22.21
C THR A 822 -71.57 56.67 -21.97
N ILE A 823 -70.58 56.67 -22.86
CA ILE A 823 -69.42 55.77 -22.76
C ILE A 823 -68.17 56.45 -22.19
N PHE A 824 -68.21 57.77 -21.93
CA PHE A 824 -67.04 58.55 -21.48
C PHE A 824 -66.37 57.98 -20.23
N VAL A 825 -67.15 57.61 -19.22
CA VAL A 825 -66.64 57.04 -17.95
C VAL A 825 -65.95 55.70 -18.22
N SER A 826 -66.56 54.84 -19.04
CA SER A 826 -66.00 53.55 -19.41
C SER A 826 -64.70 53.71 -20.20
N ILE A 827 -64.66 54.59 -21.21
CA ILE A 827 -63.43 54.87 -21.98
C ILE A 827 -62.33 55.44 -21.08
N SER A 828 -62.68 56.33 -20.15
CA SER A 828 -61.71 56.92 -19.22
C SER A 828 -61.08 55.86 -18.31
N LEU A 829 -61.86 54.95 -17.73
CA LEU A 829 -61.33 53.81 -16.96
C LEU A 829 -60.42 52.92 -17.80
N MET A 830 -60.81 52.66 -19.04
CA MET A 830 -60.05 51.82 -19.97
C MET A 830 -58.70 52.43 -20.31
N SER A 831 -58.63 53.75 -20.49
CA SER A 831 -57.36 54.46 -20.74
C SER A 831 -56.40 54.42 -19.56
N LEU A 832 -56.92 54.35 -18.33
CA LEU A 832 -56.14 54.30 -17.10
C LEU A 832 -55.71 52.88 -16.69
N GLN A 833 -56.29 51.83 -17.28
CA GLN A 833 -56.00 50.44 -16.92
C GLN A 833 -54.53 50.06 -17.20
N GLY A 834 -53.91 50.57 -18.27
CA GLY A 834 -52.50 50.33 -18.59
C GLY A 834 -51.51 51.01 -17.64
N PHE A 835 -51.96 52.02 -16.88
CA PHE A 835 -51.15 52.77 -15.90
C PHE A 835 -51.31 52.23 -14.48
N ARG A 836 -52.09 51.16 -14.27
CA ARG A 836 -52.13 50.46 -12.99
C ARG A 836 -50.80 49.73 -12.79
N CYS A 837 -49.84 50.40 -12.16
CA CYS A 837 -48.66 49.75 -11.61
C CYS A 837 -49.13 48.77 -10.52
N MET A 838 -49.20 47.47 -10.84
CA MET A 838 -49.12 46.47 -9.79
C MET A 838 -47.74 46.63 -9.18
N GLN A 839 -47.66 47.25 -8.00
CA GLN A 839 -46.40 47.38 -7.28
C GLN A 839 -45.84 45.98 -7.04
N ALA A 840 -44.94 45.55 -7.93
CA ALA A 840 -43.90 44.63 -7.56
C ALA A 840 -43.03 45.39 -6.56
N PHE A 841 -43.36 45.26 -5.27
CA PHE A 841 -42.47 45.70 -4.21
C PHE A 841 -41.14 44.98 -4.42
N ARG A 842 -40.16 45.65 -5.05
CA ARG A 842 -38.76 45.37 -4.78
C ARG A 842 -38.56 45.79 -3.34
N TRP A 843 -38.70 44.83 -2.43
CA TRP A 843 -38.32 45.01 -1.04
C TRP A 843 -36.78 45.01 -1.02
N THR A 844 -36.17 46.16 -1.27
CA THR A 844 -34.76 46.36 -0.94
C THR A 844 -34.71 46.48 0.57
N GLY A 845 -34.31 45.40 1.24
CA GLY A 845 -34.18 45.37 2.69
C GLY A 845 -33.20 46.44 3.19
N SER A 846 -33.72 47.34 4.00
CA SER A 846 -33.00 47.97 5.12
C SER A 846 -33.72 47.55 6.39
#